data_AF-A0A1A8J0S8-F1
#
_entry.id   AF-A0A1A8J0S8-F1
#
_cell.length_a   1.000
_cell.length_b   1.000
_cell.length_c   1.000
_cell.angle_alpha   90.00
_cell.angle_beta   90.00
_cell.angle_gamma   90.00
#
_symmetry.space_group_name_H-M   'P 1'
#
loop_
_entity.id
_entity.type
_entity.pdbx_description
1 polymer ?
#
loop_
_entity_poly.entity_id
_entity_poly.type
_entity_poly.pdbx_seq_one_letter_code
_entity_poly.pdbx_strand_id
1 'polypeptide(L)'
;HGPTDDDPDCITWIYHSHVNTARDTYSGLCGPLITCKEGTLRKSNKNNPEESVRYDVDQDFYLLFTVVDENQSWYIDDNVKLCTDPGGVDVNDPGFRESNMMHSINGYMYGNLPGLKICQHRAVAWHMAGLGNEVDIHSISFQGNTLVDRGHTCDTVSLFPATFITAKMIPRGKGKWLLSCQVNDHFLAGMQALYHVVSCGTKPSSTSKFGTERHYYLAAETILWNYAPTGKNLISNTSLTEPGSTSELYFGRSNGRIGARYYKTKFVQYTDATFTTKKPTTHYDRHLGFMGPVLRCELGDILRVTLWNKADHNVSIHPHGLHYKKHFQGTDYEDGTNHPGAHVHPGSEFTYKWRVLEGPSSSDPDCIPYMYYSASDPVMDTSSGLCGPMLVCKPNVLGKNGHQKRVDKEFFLLFSIIDENLSWYLNKNIERFGSSETNKQDPDFLESNRKHAVNGRMYGNLFGLGMCSGDNVVWYAFGMGSETDMHGIFFEENTVKRFSNTRDTVTLFPHMSSTFVMHPNNPGVYGVECRTTDHYEAGMRQLYRVRFCPGKSKKQKHKEPTKVVQYFISAEEQEWDYSPSRKWELEFFQTSEANSPGNTFVGKGPDRIGSRYKKAVYREYTDETFSVRKNRKPHEQHLGILGPRIYAMVGERVVITFKNKASRPYSLNLNGLKASGSHVAVQPGNILELKWDIPESSGPGPDDPNCIVSFYHSTVHYPKDMYTGLIGPLIICRCGTLSENQGSNRYRKDVDKDFALLFMIFDENQSWYLDDNIRTYLGVDPATFDKGPDFHESNMMHGKVELSVQEENVFARGNYWRF
;
A
#
# COMPACT_ATOMS: atom_id res chain seq x y z
N HIS A 1 -25.35 -13.93 7.24
CA HIS A 1 -24.97 -13.09 6.09
C HIS A 1 -24.37 -14.00 5.03
N GLY A 2 -24.88 -13.96 3.80
CA GLY A 2 -24.36 -14.77 2.68
C GLY A 2 -23.69 -13.89 1.63
N PRO A 3 -22.98 -14.49 0.65
CA PRO A 3 -22.41 -13.78 -0.48
C PRO A 3 -23.49 -13.00 -1.25
N THR A 4 -23.15 -11.81 -1.73
CA THR A 4 -23.97 -11.01 -2.65
C THR A 4 -23.85 -11.52 -4.09
N ASP A 5 -24.62 -10.96 -5.03
CA ASP A 5 -24.62 -11.40 -6.43
C ASP A 5 -23.23 -11.28 -7.08
N ASP A 6 -22.50 -10.21 -6.77
CA ASP A 6 -21.16 -9.93 -7.31
C ASP A 6 -20.03 -10.67 -6.57
N ASP A 7 -20.33 -11.28 -5.42
CA ASP A 7 -19.38 -12.10 -4.69
C ASP A 7 -19.22 -13.49 -5.35
N PRO A 8 -18.07 -14.17 -5.13
CA PRO A 8 -17.92 -15.58 -5.47
C PRO A 8 -19.01 -16.45 -4.83
N ASP A 9 -19.26 -17.63 -5.41
CA ASP A 9 -20.29 -18.56 -4.91
C ASP A 9 -20.09 -18.97 -3.44
N CYS A 10 -18.85 -18.96 -2.97
CA CYS A 10 -18.51 -19.03 -1.56
C CYS A 10 -17.44 -17.99 -1.21
N ILE A 11 -17.57 -17.37 -0.04
CA ILE A 11 -16.62 -16.40 0.51
C ILE A 11 -15.95 -16.93 1.77
N THR A 12 -14.72 -16.50 1.99
CA THR A 12 -13.90 -16.85 3.15
C THR A 12 -14.21 -15.95 4.35
N TRP A 13 -14.33 -16.57 5.52
CA TRP A 13 -14.26 -15.95 6.84
C TRP A 13 -13.35 -16.79 7.74
N ILE A 14 -13.15 -16.35 8.97
CA ILE A 14 -12.49 -17.12 10.02
C ILE A 14 -13.35 -17.18 11.28
N TYR A 15 -13.11 -18.17 12.10
CA TYR A 15 -13.46 -18.18 13.51
C TYR A 15 -12.18 -18.29 14.34
N HIS A 16 -12.18 -17.75 15.55
CA HIS A 16 -11.07 -17.86 16.49
C HIS A 16 -11.56 -17.68 17.93
N SER A 17 -10.72 -18.08 18.89
CA SER A 17 -10.97 -17.73 20.30
C SER A 17 -10.72 -16.23 20.53
N HIS A 18 -11.49 -15.64 21.44
CA HIS A 18 -11.55 -14.19 21.66
C HIS A 18 -11.46 -13.81 23.14
N VAL A 19 -10.83 -14.65 23.98
CA VAL A 19 -10.60 -14.35 25.41
C VAL A 19 -9.48 -13.34 25.54
N ASN A 20 -8.31 -13.66 24.99
CA ASN A 20 -7.26 -12.71 24.67
C ASN A 20 -6.87 -12.98 23.22
N THR A 21 -7.48 -12.25 22.29
CA THR A 21 -7.41 -12.55 20.85
C THR A 21 -5.99 -12.73 20.34
N ALA A 22 -5.05 -11.88 20.75
CA ALA A 22 -3.65 -12.00 20.33
C ALA A 22 -3.04 -13.32 20.84
N ARG A 23 -3.07 -13.58 22.15
CA ARG A 23 -2.49 -14.81 22.72
C ARG A 23 -3.17 -16.07 22.21
N ASP A 24 -4.50 -16.05 22.12
CA ASP A 24 -5.32 -17.18 21.66
C ASP A 24 -4.97 -17.58 20.23
N THR A 25 -4.85 -16.60 19.33
CA THR A 25 -4.56 -16.85 17.92
C THR A 25 -3.12 -17.28 17.68
N TYR A 26 -2.13 -16.67 18.36
CA TYR A 26 -0.74 -17.12 18.30
C TYR A 26 -0.53 -18.51 18.93
N SER A 27 -1.39 -18.92 19.86
CA SER A 27 -1.42 -20.28 20.38
C SER A 27 -2.07 -21.30 19.43
N GLY A 28 -2.59 -20.84 18.28
CA GLY A 28 -3.16 -21.67 17.22
C GLY A 28 -4.69 -21.80 17.21
N LEU A 29 -5.43 -21.05 18.04
CA LEU A 29 -6.90 -21.17 18.15
C LEU A 29 -7.66 -20.38 17.06
N CYS A 30 -7.52 -20.78 15.80
CA CYS A 30 -8.27 -20.23 14.67
C CYS A 30 -8.63 -21.29 13.63
N GLY A 31 -9.61 -21.00 12.78
CA GLY A 31 -10.00 -21.87 11.68
C GLY A 31 -10.88 -21.17 10.63
N PRO A 32 -11.06 -21.79 9.46
CA PRO A 32 -11.84 -21.22 8.38
C PRO A 32 -13.35 -21.33 8.62
N LEU A 33 -14.09 -20.31 8.21
CA LEU A 33 -15.55 -20.35 8.08
C LEU A 33 -15.92 -19.96 6.65
N ILE A 34 -16.42 -20.91 5.85
CA ILE A 34 -16.81 -20.65 4.47
C ILE A 34 -18.33 -20.49 4.38
N THR A 35 -18.80 -19.38 3.83
CA THR A 35 -20.24 -19.13 3.60
C THR A 35 -20.53 -19.10 2.12
N CYS A 36 -21.52 -19.86 1.67
CA CYS A 36 -21.86 -20.01 0.26
C CYS A 36 -23.27 -19.50 -0.07
N LYS A 37 -23.48 -19.15 -1.34
CA LYS A 37 -24.82 -18.92 -1.92
C LYS A 37 -25.64 -20.20 -1.80
N GLU A 38 -26.94 -20.05 -1.61
CA GLU A 38 -27.87 -21.18 -1.53
C GLU A 38 -27.73 -22.08 -2.77
N GLY A 39 -27.69 -23.39 -2.55
CA GLY A 39 -27.59 -24.38 -3.61
C GLY A 39 -26.18 -24.68 -4.10
N THR A 40 -25.13 -23.94 -3.67
CA THR A 40 -23.71 -24.16 -4.04
C THR A 40 -23.12 -25.45 -3.45
N LEU A 41 -23.57 -25.84 -2.26
CA LEU A 41 -23.11 -27.04 -1.56
C LEU A 41 -24.04 -28.22 -1.86
N ARG A 42 -23.47 -29.37 -2.22
CA ARG A 42 -24.23 -30.63 -2.40
C ARG A 42 -23.71 -31.71 -1.45
N LYS A 43 -24.63 -32.53 -0.93
CA LYS A 43 -24.28 -33.72 -0.14
C LYS A 43 -23.55 -34.73 -1.03
N SER A 44 -22.36 -35.17 -0.60
CA SER A 44 -21.61 -36.20 -1.31
C SER A 44 -22.37 -37.54 -1.34
N ASN A 45 -22.72 -38.03 -2.52
CA ASN A 45 -23.30 -39.36 -2.71
C ASN A 45 -22.18 -40.37 -3.00
N LYS A 46 -21.44 -40.78 -1.96
CA LYS A 46 -20.77 -42.08 -1.79
C LYS A 46 -19.97 -42.09 -0.48
N ASN A 47 -20.43 -42.89 0.47
CA ASN A 47 -19.73 -43.36 1.68
C ASN A 47 -19.49 -42.37 2.85
N ASN A 48 -19.76 -41.07 2.74
CA ASN A 48 -19.74 -40.18 3.91
C ASN A 48 -20.79 -39.04 3.82
N PRO A 49 -21.95 -39.15 4.50
CA PRO A 49 -23.07 -38.21 4.37
C PRO A 49 -22.86 -36.83 5.03
N GLU A 50 -21.74 -36.61 5.75
CA GLU A 50 -21.42 -35.35 6.44
C GLU A 50 -20.60 -34.37 5.58
N GLU A 51 -20.07 -34.79 4.42
CA GLU A 51 -19.22 -33.93 3.59
C GLU A 51 -20.04 -33.21 2.52
N SER A 52 -20.27 -31.90 2.75
CA SER A 52 -20.88 -31.01 1.76
C SER A 52 -19.78 -30.46 0.84
N VAL A 53 -19.84 -30.82 -0.44
CA VAL A 53 -18.79 -30.45 -1.41
C VAL A 53 -19.34 -29.37 -2.36
N ARG A 54 -18.49 -28.39 -2.69
CA ARG A 54 -18.75 -27.40 -3.74
C ARG A 54 -18.77 -28.07 -5.11
N TYR A 55 -19.69 -27.70 -6.00
CA TYR A 55 -19.71 -28.23 -7.38
C TYR A 55 -19.25 -27.22 -8.44
N ASP A 56 -19.09 -25.94 -8.08
CA ASP A 56 -18.64 -24.88 -8.98
C ASP A 56 -17.12 -24.93 -9.27
N VAL A 57 -16.38 -25.64 -8.41
CA VAL A 57 -14.95 -25.92 -8.52
C VAL A 57 -14.67 -27.41 -8.33
N ASP A 58 -13.53 -27.88 -8.84
CA ASP A 58 -13.07 -29.27 -8.68
C ASP A 58 -12.46 -29.51 -7.32
N GLN A 59 -11.79 -28.50 -6.76
CA GLN A 59 -11.13 -28.51 -5.46
C GLN A 59 -11.12 -27.11 -4.86
N ASP A 60 -11.10 -27.03 -3.54
CA ASP A 60 -10.88 -25.82 -2.78
C ASP A 60 -9.88 -26.03 -1.65
N PHE A 61 -9.09 -25.00 -1.35
CA PHE A 61 -8.06 -25.01 -0.31
C PHE A 61 -8.20 -23.80 0.58
N TYR A 62 -7.88 -23.97 1.86
CA TYR A 62 -7.74 -22.87 2.81
C TYR A 62 -6.27 -22.63 3.15
N LEU A 63 -5.83 -21.38 3.09
CA LEU A 63 -4.49 -20.92 3.39
C LEU A 63 -4.56 -19.74 4.36
N LEU A 64 -3.98 -19.91 5.54
CA LEU A 64 -3.75 -18.88 6.53
C LEU A 64 -2.30 -18.42 6.42
N PHE A 65 -2.09 -17.15 6.14
CA PHE A 65 -0.78 -16.50 6.16
C PHE A 65 -0.66 -15.72 7.45
N THR A 66 0.36 -16.04 8.24
CA THR A 66 0.58 -15.43 9.55
C THR A 66 2.04 -15.57 9.96
N VAL A 67 2.58 -14.51 10.55
CA VAL A 67 3.79 -14.55 11.36
C VAL A 67 3.36 -14.97 12.76
N VAL A 68 3.47 -16.26 13.08
CA VAL A 68 3.05 -16.75 14.40
C VAL A 68 4.09 -16.32 15.43
N ASP A 69 3.76 -15.31 16.23
CA ASP A 69 4.61 -14.84 17.32
C ASP A 69 4.46 -15.72 18.57
N GLU A 70 5.29 -16.75 18.67
CA GLU A 70 5.28 -17.66 19.82
C GLU A 70 5.68 -16.96 21.13
N ASN A 71 6.30 -15.78 21.08
CA ASN A 71 6.58 -15.00 22.30
C ASN A 71 5.29 -14.52 22.98
N GLN A 72 4.19 -14.39 22.23
CA GLN A 72 2.86 -13.98 22.73
C GLN A 72 1.93 -15.18 23.02
N SER A 73 2.37 -16.39 22.67
CA SER A 73 1.62 -17.62 22.92
C SER A 73 1.31 -17.81 24.41
N TRP A 74 0.25 -18.56 24.72
CA TRP A 74 -0.01 -19.04 26.07
C TRP A 74 1.08 -20.01 26.54
N TYR A 75 1.81 -20.62 25.60
CA TYR A 75 2.73 -21.72 25.85
C TYR A 75 4.22 -21.32 25.83
N ILE A 76 4.57 -20.03 25.74
CA ILE A 76 5.96 -19.57 25.66
C ILE A 76 6.83 -20.12 26.81
N ASP A 77 6.35 -20.05 28.05
CA ASP A 77 7.09 -20.54 29.22
C ASP A 77 7.30 -22.06 29.19
N ASP A 78 6.33 -22.80 28.64
CA ASP A 78 6.43 -24.25 28.49
C ASP A 78 7.38 -24.62 27.33
N ASN A 79 7.38 -23.85 26.25
CA ASN A 79 8.30 -24.00 25.13
C ASN A 79 9.75 -23.71 25.54
N VAL A 80 10.00 -22.68 26.36
CA VAL A 80 11.35 -22.37 26.88
C VAL A 80 11.91 -23.51 27.73
N LYS A 81 11.07 -24.23 28.49
CA LYS A 81 11.51 -25.40 29.26
C LYS A 81 12.01 -26.56 28.38
N LEU A 82 11.65 -26.57 27.09
CA LEU A 82 12.12 -27.56 26.12
C LEU A 82 13.50 -27.22 25.52
N CYS A 83 14.01 -26.01 25.74
CA CYS A 83 15.36 -25.63 25.33
C CYS A 83 16.42 -26.49 26.03
N THR A 84 17.57 -26.67 25.40
CA THR A 84 18.68 -27.46 25.97
C THR A 84 19.27 -26.83 27.25
N ASP A 85 19.20 -25.50 27.35
CA ASP A 85 19.55 -24.74 28.56
C ASP A 85 18.51 -23.63 28.81
N PRO A 86 17.38 -23.94 29.47
CA PRO A 86 16.33 -22.95 29.74
C PRO A 86 16.79 -21.81 30.66
N GLY A 87 17.81 -22.04 31.50
CA GLY A 87 18.30 -21.04 32.45
C GLY A 87 19.16 -19.93 31.81
N GLY A 88 19.69 -20.17 30.61
CA GLY A 88 20.47 -19.20 29.84
C GLY A 88 19.66 -18.37 28.84
N VAL A 89 18.35 -18.57 28.75
CA VAL A 89 17.49 -17.86 27.80
C VAL A 89 17.19 -16.45 28.33
N ASP A 90 17.58 -15.44 27.56
CA ASP A 90 17.08 -14.08 27.73
C ASP A 90 15.89 -13.86 26.80
N VAL A 91 14.69 -13.76 27.39
CA VAL A 91 13.43 -13.55 26.65
C VAL A 91 13.34 -12.17 26.00
N ASN A 92 14.20 -11.23 26.41
CA ASN A 92 14.26 -9.90 25.81
C ASN A 92 15.33 -9.79 24.72
N ASP A 93 16.14 -10.84 24.51
CA ASP A 93 17.11 -10.86 23.43
C ASP A 93 16.37 -10.75 22.08
N PRO A 94 16.73 -9.77 21.22
CA PRO A 94 16.09 -9.61 19.92
C PRO A 94 16.23 -10.84 19.04
N GLY A 95 17.36 -11.55 19.10
CA GLY A 95 17.58 -12.78 18.35
C GLY A 95 16.69 -13.93 18.82
N PHE A 96 16.48 -14.08 20.13
CA PHE A 96 15.51 -15.03 20.68
C PHE A 96 14.08 -14.70 20.23
N ARG A 97 13.66 -13.45 20.35
CA ARG A 97 12.31 -13.02 19.95
C ARG A 97 12.06 -13.25 18.46
N GLU A 98 13.00 -12.86 17.61
CA GLU A 98 12.97 -13.09 16.17
C GLU A 98 12.90 -14.59 15.83
N SER A 99 13.67 -15.42 16.54
CA SER A 99 13.68 -16.88 16.29
C SER A 99 12.33 -17.56 16.56
N ASN A 100 11.47 -16.92 17.35
CA ASN A 100 10.13 -17.38 17.70
C ASN A 100 9.03 -16.76 16.80
N MET A 101 9.39 -15.93 15.82
CA MET A 101 8.44 -15.40 14.83
C MET A 101 8.37 -16.34 13.63
N MET A 102 7.31 -17.15 13.56
CA MET A 102 7.20 -18.22 12.57
C MET A 102 6.43 -17.74 11.35
N HIS A 103 7.14 -17.28 10.32
CA HIS A 103 6.58 -16.80 9.04
C HIS A 103 6.00 -17.97 8.22
N SER A 104 4.75 -18.32 8.46
CA SER A 104 4.18 -19.60 8.04
C SER A 104 2.95 -19.50 7.14
N ILE A 105 2.68 -20.60 6.43
CA ILE A 105 1.42 -20.86 5.71
C ILE A 105 0.76 -22.07 6.38
N ASN A 106 -0.40 -21.88 6.99
CA ASN A 106 -1.07 -22.88 7.84
C ASN A 106 -0.14 -23.48 8.93
N GLY A 107 0.80 -22.70 9.48
CA GLY A 107 1.77 -23.18 10.47
C GLY A 107 2.98 -23.93 9.89
N TYR A 108 3.15 -23.98 8.57
CA TYR A 108 4.31 -24.60 7.91
C TYR A 108 5.21 -23.55 7.25
N MET A 109 6.52 -23.74 7.37
CA MET A 109 7.58 -22.87 6.81
C MET A 109 8.47 -23.63 5.83
N TYR A 110 9.28 -22.93 5.06
CA TYR A 110 10.34 -23.44 4.17
C TYR A 110 9.87 -24.54 3.21
N GLY A 111 8.68 -24.40 2.63
CA GLY A 111 8.17 -25.33 1.62
C GLY A 111 7.54 -26.62 2.17
N ASN A 112 7.36 -26.73 3.49
CA ASN A 112 6.94 -27.99 4.13
C ASN A 112 5.43 -28.24 4.15
N LEU A 113 4.59 -27.30 3.70
CA LEU A 113 3.13 -27.45 3.67
C LEU A 113 2.71 -28.64 2.77
N PRO A 114 2.11 -29.72 3.31
CA PRO A 114 1.76 -30.89 2.51
C PRO A 114 0.38 -30.77 1.84
N GLY A 115 0.06 -31.71 0.96
CA GLY A 115 -1.32 -31.95 0.49
C GLY A 115 -1.83 -31.04 -0.63
N LEU A 116 -1.06 -30.05 -1.09
CA LEU A 116 -1.45 -29.15 -2.18
C LEU A 116 -1.28 -29.81 -3.56
N LYS A 117 -2.20 -30.70 -3.95
CA LYS A 117 -2.18 -31.40 -5.25
C LYS A 117 -3.44 -31.10 -6.06
N ILE A 118 -3.25 -30.43 -7.20
CA ILE A 118 -4.35 -29.89 -8.01
C ILE A 118 -4.39 -30.43 -9.44
N CYS A 119 -5.60 -30.46 -10.01
CA CYS A 119 -5.83 -30.97 -11.35
C CYS A 119 -5.64 -29.90 -12.43
N GLN A 120 -4.74 -30.17 -13.39
CA GLN A 120 -4.52 -29.32 -14.56
C GLN A 120 -5.83 -29.07 -15.32
N HIS A 121 -6.07 -27.83 -15.72
CA HIS A 121 -7.24 -27.34 -16.45
C HIS A 121 -8.58 -27.42 -15.71
N ARG A 122 -8.59 -27.75 -14.41
CA ARG A 122 -9.81 -27.75 -13.60
C ARG A 122 -9.81 -26.57 -12.64
N ALA A 123 -10.99 -26.01 -12.37
CA ALA A 123 -11.11 -24.85 -11.51
C ALA A 123 -10.79 -25.20 -10.05
N VAL A 124 -9.98 -24.37 -9.40
CA VAL A 124 -9.63 -24.45 -7.98
C VAL A 124 -10.04 -23.15 -7.30
N ALA A 125 -10.66 -23.23 -6.12
CA ALA A 125 -10.88 -22.07 -5.26
C ALA A 125 -9.81 -22.01 -4.16
N TRP A 126 -9.22 -20.83 -3.97
CA TRP A 126 -8.27 -20.53 -2.92
C TRP A 126 -8.92 -19.60 -1.91
N HIS A 127 -9.20 -20.12 -0.73
CA HIS A 127 -9.66 -19.36 0.42
C HIS A 127 -8.44 -18.92 1.22
N MET A 128 -8.16 -17.63 1.22
CA MET A 128 -6.94 -17.08 1.81
C MET A 128 -7.30 -16.09 2.92
N ALA A 129 -6.59 -16.18 4.05
CA ALA A 129 -6.77 -15.30 5.19
C ALA A 129 -5.42 -14.81 5.73
N GLY A 130 -5.35 -13.54 6.13
CA GLY A 130 -4.22 -12.97 6.86
C GLY A 130 -4.61 -12.78 8.33
N LEU A 131 -3.70 -13.06 9.25
CA LEU A 131 -3.91 -12.87 10.69
C LEU A 131 -2.58 -12.52 11.38
N GLY A 132 -2.64 -11.68 12.40
CA GLY A 132 -1.49 -11.29 13.22
C GLY A 132 -1.47 -9.80 13.49
N ASN A 133 -0.33 -9.12 13.33
CA ASN A 133 -0.12 -7.73 13.72
C ASN A 133 0.39 -6.84 12.55
N GLU A 134 1.12 -5.77 12.88
CA GLU A 134 1.64 -4.79 11.92
C GLU A 134 2.63 -5.35 10.91
N VAL A 135 3.37 -6.42 11.25
CA VAL A 135 4.27 -7.08 10.31
C VAL A 135 3.52 -8.01 9.34
N ASP A 136 2.27 -8.37 9.61
CA ASP A 136 1.46 -9.30 8.81
C ASP A 136 0.88 -8.68 7.53
N ILE A 137 1.76 -8.08 6.74
CA ILE A 137 1.50 -7.66 5.38
C ILE A 137 2.01 -8.77 4.47
N HIS A 138 1.09 -9.50 3.85
CA HIS A 138 1.42 -10.66 3.02
C HIS A 138 1.09 -10.37 1.56
N SER A 139 1.99 -10.72 0.65
CA SER A 139 1.78 -10.57 -0.78
C SER A 139 1.96 -11.91 -1.48
N ILE A 140 0.86 -12.62 -1.67
CA ILE A 140 0.83 -14.03 -2.07
C ILE A 140 0.93 -14.15 -3.57
N SER A 141 1.95 -14.87 -4.04
CA SER A 141 2.14 -15.17 -5.46
C SER A 141 2.10 -16.67 -5.72
N PHE A 142 1.37 -17.07 -6.76
CA PHE A 142 1.33 -18.44 -7.26
C PHE A 142 2.12 -18.55 -8.56
N GLN A 143 3.39 -18.97 -8.49
CA GLN A 143 4.26 -18.97 -9.66
C GLN A 143 3.68 -19.80 -10.81
N GLY A 144 3.76 -19.25 -12.03
CA GLY A 144 3.35 -19.91 -13.27
C GLY A 144 1.84 -19.98 -13.53
N ASN A 145 1.00 -19.43 -12.65
CA ASN A 145 -0.45 -19.35 -12.83
C ASN A 145 -0.98 -17.97 -12.37
N THR A 146 -2.19 -17.65 -12.82
CA THR A 146 -2.92 -16.42 -12.47
C THR A 146 -4.17 -16.75 -11.68
N LEU A 147 -4.67 -15.74 -10.97
CA LEU A 147 -5.87 -15.78 -10.16
C LEU A 147 -6.94 -14.86 -10.74
N VAL A 148 -8.19 -15.15 -10.40
CA VAL A 148 -9.32 -14.23 -10.58
C VAL A 148 -9.94 -13.96 -9.23
N ASP A 149 -9.88 -12.69 -8.80
CA ASP A 149 -10.48 -12.18 -7.57
C ASP A 149 -11.53 -11.13 -7.92
N ARG A 150 -12.78 -11.32 -7.46
CA ARG A 150 -13.93 -10.44 -7.75
C ARG A 150 -14.06 -10.04 -9.24
N GLY A 151 -13.82 -10.99 -10.13
CA GLY A 151 -13.91 -10.78 -11.58
C GLY A 151 -12.69 -10.09 -12.21
N HIS A 152 -11.65 -9.77 -11.45
CA HIS A 152 -10.42 -9.14 -11.91
C HIS A 152 -9.27 -10.14 -11.96
N THR A 153 -8.49 -10.13 -13.03
CA THR A 153 -7.31 -10.98 -13.16
C THR A 153 -6.14 -10.39 -12.38
N CYS A 154 -5.54 -11.19 -11.51
CA CYS A 154 -4.36 -10.83 -10.72
C CYS A 154 -3.34 -11.97 -10.70
N ASP A 155 -2.10 -11.64 -10.37
CA ASP A 155 -1.02 -12.60 -10.14
C ASP A 155 -0.64 -12.69 -8.65
N THR A 156 -0.82 -11.58 -7.94
CA THR A 156 -0.50 -11.43 -6.52
C THR A 156 -1.72 -10.94 -5.76
N VAL A 157 -1.91 -11.45 -4.55
CA VAL A 157 -3.01 -11.08 -3.64
C VAL A 157 -2.42 -10.60 -2.32
N SER A 158 -2.82 -9.41 -1.87
CA SER A 158 -2.35 -8.86 -0.60
C SER A 158 -3.31 -9.19 0.55
N LEU A 159 -2.77 -9.66 1.67
CA LEU A 159 -3.52 -9.91 2.91
C LEU A 159 -2.90 -9.13 4.07
N PHE A 160 -3.77 -8.63 4.93
CA PHE A 160 -3.46 -7.94 6.20
C PHE A 160 -4.17 -8.68 7.33
N PRO A 161 -3.93 -8.34 8.61
CA PRO A 161 -4.71 -8.89 9.70
C PRO A 161 -6.22 -8.81 9.44
N ALA A 162 -6.89 -9.96 9.52
CA ALA A 162 -8.31 -10.15 9.24
C ALA A 162 -8.76 -9.79 7.81
N THR A 163 -7.88 -9.89 6.82
CA THR A 163 -8.26 -9.86 5.40
C THR A 163 -8.66 -11.25 4.93
N PHE A 164 -9.82 -11.35 4.27
CA PHE A 164 -10.33 -12.62 3.74
C PHE A 164 -10.59 -12.50 2.24
N ILE A 165 -9.98 -13.39 1.46
CA ILE A 165 -10.09 -13.40 0.00
C ILE A 165 -10.48 -14.80 -0.47
N THR A 166 -11.30 -14.86 -1.50
CA THR A 166 -11.57 -16.09 -2.26
C THR A 166 -11.22 -15.84 -3.72
N ALA A 167 -10.16 -16.50 -4.20
CA ALA A 167 -9.71 -16.37 -5.57
C ALA A 167 -9.88 -17.68 -6.34
N LYS A 168 -10.16 -17.59 -7.64
CA LYS A 168 -10.30 -18.75 -8.53
C LYS A 168 -9.07 -18.90 -9.41
N MET A 169 -8.59 -20.14 -9.57
CA MET A 169 -7.47 -20.50 -10.45
C MET A 169 -7.86 -21.59 -11.44
N ILE A 170 -7.30 -21.56 -12.65
CA ILE A 170 -7.31 -22.71 -13.57
C ILE A 170 -5.85 -23.04 -13.95
N PRO A 171 -5.22 -24.04 -13.32
CA PRO A 171 -3.80 -24.29 -13.49
C PRO A 171 -3.49 -24.83 -14.89
N ARG A 172 -2.50 -24.23 -15.57
CA ARG A 172 -2.16 -24.57 -16.97
C ARG A 172 -0.92 -25.45 -17.10
N GLY A 173 0.12 -25.21 -16.31
CA GLY A 173 1.40 -25.92 -16.40
C GLY A 173 1.47 -27.11 -15.43
N LYS A 174 1.85 -28.30 -15.91
CA LYS A 174 2.17 -29.45 -15.03
C LYS A 174 3.49 -29.22 -14.30
N GLY A 175 3.59 -29.74 -13.08
CA GLY A 175 4.80 -29.68 -12.25
C GLY A 175 4.51 -29.22 -10.82
N LYS A 176 5.54 -29.21 -9.98
CA LYS A 176 5.50 -28.55 -8.66
C LYS A 176 5.79 -27.08 -8.85
N TRP A 177 5.07 -26.19 -8.18
CA TRP A 177 5.17 -24.74 -8.34
C TRP A 177 5.27 -24.08 -6.98
N LEU A 178 6.04 -22.99 -6.90
CA LEU A 178 6.17 -22.21 -5.68
C LEU A 178 4.93 -21.36 -5.43
N LEU A 179 4.41 -21.46 -4.21
CA LEU A 179 3.48 -20.55 -3.57
C LEU A 179 4.28 -19.83 -2.48
N SER A 180 4.37 -18.50 -2.53
CA SER A 180 5.12 -17.78 -1.50
C SER A 180 4.58 -16.39 -1.25
N CYS A 181 4.89 -15.87 -0.07
CA CYS A 181 4.84 -14.44 0.19
C CYS A 181 6.01 -13.75 -0.53
N GLN A 182 5.77 -12.61 -1.17
CA GLN A 182 6.77 -11.81 -1.89
C GLN A 182 7.28 -10.61 -1.08
N VAL A 183 6.94 -10.54 0.20
CA VAL A 183 7.50 -9.56 1.13
C VAL A 183 8.89 -10.06 1.53
N ASN A 184 9.91 -9.21 1.39
CA ASN A 184 11.33 -9.64 1.40
C ASN A 184 11.73 -10.45 2.63
N ASP A 185 11.46 -9.92 3.82
CA ASP A 185 11.73 -10.55 5.12
C ASP A 185 10.90 -11.83 5.29
N HIS A 186 9.60 -11.83 4.96
CA HIS A 186 8.76 -13.03 5.01
C HIS A 186 9.24 -14.13 4.07
N PHE A 187 9.72 -13.75 2.88
CA PHE A 187 10.26 -14.69 1.90
C PHE A 187 11.54 -15.34 2.43
N LEU A 188 12.46 -14.55 2.98
CA LEU A 188 13.72 -15.04 3.56
C LEU A 188 13.48 -15.88 4.82
N ALA A 189 12.52 -15.49 5.65
CA ALA A 189 12.13 -16.21 6.85
C ALA A 189 11.31 -17.49 6.57
N GLY A 190 11.06 -17.82 5.29
CA GLY A 190 10.55 -19.13 4.90
C GLY A 190 9.05 -19.21 4.66
N MET A 191 8.33 -18.11 4.43
CA MET A 191 6.90 -18.13 4.11
C MET A 191 6.64 -18.62 2.67
N GLN A 192 6.85 -19.92 2.49
CA GLN A 192 6.90 -20.61 1.20
C GLN A 192 6.25 -21.99 1.31
N ALA A 193 5.58 -22.40 0.24
CA ALA A 193 4.95 -23.70 0.05
C ALA A 193 5.08 -24.17 -1.40
N LEU A 194 4.90 -25.47 -1.64
CA LEU A 194 4.86 -26.03 -3.00
C LEU A 194 3.48 -26.60 -3.28
N TYR A 195 2.93 -26.30 -4.45
CA TYR A 195 1.71 -26.95 -4.96
C TYR A 195 2.00 -27.74 -6.23
N HIS A 196 1.36 -28.89 -6.40
CA HIS A 196 1.64 -29.83 -7.47
C HIS A 196 0.46 -29.92 -8.45
N VAL A 197 0.68 -29.45 -9.66
CA VAL A 197 -0.28 -29.56 -10.77
C VAL A 197 -0.09 -30.89 -11.50
N VAL A 198 -1.08 -31.77 -11.42
CA VAL A 198 -1.08 -33.09 -12.04
C VAL A 198 -2.10 -33.24 -13.16
N SER A 199 -1.91 -34.27 -13.99
CA SER A 199 -2.82 -34.62 -15.07
C SER A 199 -4.02 -35.42 -14.54
N CYS A 200 -5.24 -34.90 -14.65
CA CYS A 200 -6.47 -35.59 -14.22
C CYS A 200 -7.38 -36.01 -15.38
N GLY A 201 -6.79 -36.38 -16.53
CA GLY A 201 -7.51 -36.92 -17.69
C GLY A 201 -8.29 -35.92 -18.54
N THR A 202 -8.23 -34.63 -18.24
CA THR A 202 -8.97 -33.58 -18.96
C THR A 202 -8.19 -33.12 -20.20
N LYS A 203 -8.78 -33.28 -21.40
CA LYS A 203 -8.19 -32.77 -22.64
C LYS A 203 -8.28 -31.23 -22.65
N PRO A 204 -7.25 -30.51 -23.13
CA PRO A 204 -7.33 -29.06 -23.25
C PRO A 204 -8.50 -28.68 -24.14
N SER A 205 -9.29 -27.66 -23.77
CA SER A 205 -10.21 -27.04 -24.72
C SER A 205 -9.40 -26.44 -25.88
N SER A 206 -9.97 -26.49 -27.09
CA SER A 206 -9.30 -26.25 -28.37
C SER A 206 -8.37 -25.04 -28.40
N THR A 207 -7.17 -25.26 -28.94
CA THR A 207 -6.17 -24.31 -29.47
C THR A 207 -6.53 -22.82 -29.35
N SER A 208 -5.93 -22.16 -28.36
CA SER A 208 -5.73 -20.71 -28.39
C SER A 208 -5.11 -20.33 -29.74
N LYS A 209 -5.70 -19.33 -30.43
CA LYS A 209 -5.09 -18.75 -31.63
C LYS A 209 -3.72 -18.19 -31.22
N PHE A 210 -2.67 -18.67 -31.86
CA PHE A 210 -1.33 -18.13 -31.62
C PHE A 210 -1.31 -16.64 -31.94
N GLY A 211 -0.90 -15.83 -30.96
CA GLY A 211 -0.59 -14.43 -31.14
C GLY A 211 0.78 -14.23 -31.80
N THR A 212 1.29 -13.01 -31.70
CA THR A 212 2.59 -12.63 -32.25
C THR A 212 3.72 -13.10 -31.35
N GLU A 213 4.82 -13.57 -31.93
CA GLU A 213 6.06 -13.78 -31.18
C GLU A 213 6.81 -12.45 -31.04
N ARG A 214 7.05 -12.01 -29.80
CA ARG A 214 7.75 -10.75 -29.48
C ARG A 214 9.09 -11.08 -28.85
N HIS A 215 10.18 -10.63 -29.49
CA HIS A 215 11.54 -10.87 -29.01
C HIS A 215 12.14 -9.60 -28.41
N TYR A 216 12.64 -9.71 -27.18
CA TYR A 216 13.37 -8.67 -26.47
C TYR A 216 14.80 -9.13 -26.18
N TYR A 217 15.77 -8.25 -26.41
CA TYR A 217 17.18 -8.46 -26.07
C TYR A 217 17.53 -7.57 -24.89
N LEU A 218 17.81 -8.16 -23.73
CA LEU A 218 18.10 -7.45 -22.49
C LEU A 218 19.50 -7.81 -22.01
N ALA A 219 20.24 -6.84 -21.46
CA ALA A 219 21.44 -7.12 -20.69
C ALA A 219 21.26 -6.64 -19.25
N ALA A 220 21.76 -7.41 -18.29
CA ALA A 220 21.93 -6.96 -16.91
C ALA A 220 23.29 -6.25 -16.83
N GLU A 221 23.30 -4.94 -16.57
CA GLU A 221 24.51 -4.12 -16.55
C GLU A 221 24.69 -3.41 -15.21
N THR A 222 25.92 -3.40 -14.70
CA THR A 222 26.27 -2.56 -13.55
C THR A 222 26.29 -1.07 -13.97
N ILE A 223 25.59 -0.23 -13.21
CA ILE A 223 25.50 1.21 -13.41
C ILE A 223 25.85 1.95 -12.12
N LEU A 224 26.34 3.19 -12.25
CA LEU A 224 26.40 4.12 -11.12
C LEU A 224 25.11 4.94 -11.08
N TRP A 225 24.27 4.69 -10.09
CA TRP A 225 22.99 5.36 -9.91
C TRP A 225 23.09 6.52 -8.91
N ASN A 226 22.32 7.58 -9.13
CA ASN A 226 22.25 8.74 -8.23
C ASN A 226 20.79 9.04 -7.87
N TYR A 227 20.37 8.82 -6.63
CA TYR A 227 18.96 8.98 -6.21
C TYR A 227 18.40 10.40 -6.40
N ALA A 228 19.25 11.42 -6.40
CA ALA A 228 18.87 12.80 -6.67
C ALA A 228 19.95 13.54 -7.47
N PRO A 229 19.94 13.45 -8.82
CA PRO A 229 20.97 14.04 -9.67
C PRO A 229 21.16 15.56 -9.50
N THR A 230 20.14 16.29 -9.06
CA THR A 230 20.23 17.74 -8.85
C THR A 230 20.88 18.12 -7.51
N GLY A 231 21.00 17.19 -6.57
CA GLY A 231 21.43 17.48 -5.19
C GLY A 231 20.43 18.34 -4.39
N LYS A 232 19.24 18.59 -4.93
CA LYS A 232 18.21 19.44 -4.33
C LYS A 232 16.90 18.70 -4.18
N ASN A 233 16.15 19.09 -3.16
CA ASN A 233 14.73 18.81 -3.09
C ASN A 233 14.01 19.77 -4.04
N LEU A 234 13.46 19.26 -5.15
CA LEU A 234 12.83 20.11 -6.17
C LEU A 234 11.43 20.59 -5.78
N ILE A 235 10.89 20.09 -4.67
CA ILE A 235 9.56 20.47 -4.15
C ILE A 235 9.70 21.71 -3.26
N SER A 236 10.67 21.71 -2.33
CA SER A 236 10.99 22.85 -1.45
C SER A 236 12.06 23.80 -2.00
N ASN A 237 12.77 23.38 -3.06
CA ASN A 237 13.93 24.06 -3.63
C ASN A 237 15.09 24.28 -2.62
N THR A 238 15.30 23.32 -1.71
CA THR A 238 16.39 23.32 -0.71
C THR A 238 17.47 22.29 -1.04
N SER A 239 18.63 22.39 -0.39
CA SER A 239 19.71 21.41 -0.53
C SER A 239 19.33 20.10 0.17
N LEU A 240 19.71 18.94 -0.39
CA LEU A 240 19.47 17.66 0.27
C LEU A 240 20.46 17.35 1.40
N THR A 241 21.55 18.10 1.49
CA THR A 241 22.59 17.94 2.52
C THR A 241 22.61 19.13 3.48
N GLU A 242 21.48 19.80 3.66
CA GLU A 242 21.35 20.88 4.62
C GLU A 242 21.39 20.31 6.05
N PRO A 243 22.25 20.81 6.95
CA PRO A 243 22.39 20.27 8.30
C PRO A 243 21.07 20.27 9.07
N GLY A 244 20.70 19.13 9.66
CA GLY A 244 19.47 18.96 10.42
C GLY A 244 18.20 18.79 9.58
N SER A 245 18.31 18.74 8.25
CA SER A 245 17.19 18.38 7.38
C SER A 245 16.96 16.87 7.37
N THR A 246 15.71 16.43 7.20
CA THR A 246 15.37 14.99 7.07
C THR A 246 16.09 14.35 5.88
N SER A 247 16.34 15.11 4.80
CA SER A 247 17.08 14.63 3.63
C SER A 247 18.57 14.39 3.91
N GLU A 248 19.17 15.03 4.90
CA GLU A 248 20.59 14.88 5.21
C GLU A 248 20.93 13.44 5.60
N LEU A 249 20.02 12.76 6.30
CA LEU A 249 20.19 11.34 6.66
C LEU A 249 20.49 10.48 5.43
N TYR A 250 19.79 10.70 4.32
CA TYR A 250 19.91 9.89 3.12
C TYR A 250 20.95 10.41 2.11
N PHE A 251 21.31 11.69 2.14
CA PHE A 251 22.17 12.31 1.12
C PHE A 251 23.50 12.82 1.66
N GLY A 252 23.61 13.02 2.97
CA GLY A 252 24.82 13.40 3.68
C GLY A 252 25.87 12.29 3.70
N ARG A 253 27.11 12.67 4.02
CA ARG A 253 28.27 11.76 4.12
C ARG A 253 28.97 11.84 5.48
N SER A 254 28.42 12.59 6.42
CA SER A 254 28.83 12.59 7.82
C SER A 254 28.52 11.25 8.48
N ASN A 255 29.20 10.92 9.58
CA ASN A 255 28.97 9.74 10.41
C ASN A 255 28.99 8.42 9.61
N GLY A 256 29.98 8.27 8.72
CA GLY A 256 30.13 7.02 7.96
C GLY A 256 29.09 6.74 6.85
N ARG A 257 28.19 7.67 6.54
CA ARG A 257 27.12 7.49 5.53
C ARG A 257 27.65 7.51 4.08
N ILE A 258 27.04 6.71 3.21
CA ILE A 258 27.44 6.59 1.78
C ILE A 258 27.00 7.80 0.94
N GLY A 259 25.80 8.34 1.21
CA GLY A 259 25.23 9.50 0.52
C GLY A 259 24.35 9.14 -0.68
N ALA A 260 24.51 9.85 -1.80
CA ALA A 260 23.52 9.85 -2.90
C ALA A 260 23.74 8.82 -4.01
N ARG A 261 24.94 8.23 -4.12
CA ARG A 261 25.40 7.47 -5.29
C ARG A 261 25.77 6.04 -4.94
N TYR A 262 25.24 5.09 -5.71
CA TYR A 262 25.43 3.65 -5.49
C TYR A 262 25.65 2.93 -6.81
N TYR A 263 26.56 1.97 -6.83
CA TYR A 263 26.60 0.94 -7.86
C TYR A 263 25.38 0.04 -7.72
N LYS A 264 24.73 -0.23 -8.84
CA LYS A 264 23.48 -1.00 -8.99
C LYS A 264 23.56 -1.86 -10.25
N THR A 265 22.67 -2.82 -10.41
CA THR A 265 22.45 -3.51 -11.69
C THR A 265 21.13 -3.06 -12.31
N LYS A 266 21.10 -2.90 -13.63
CA LYS A 266 19.90 -2.51 -14.39
C LYS A 266 19.71 -3.40 -15.61
N PHE A 267 18.46 -3.74 -15.91
CA PHE A 267 18.08 -4.30 -17.21
C PHE A 267 18.09 -3.21 -18.29
N VAL A 268 18.88 -3.41 -19.34
CA VAL A 268 19.03 -2.50 -20.48
C VAL A 268 18.60 -3.20 -21.76
N GLN A 269 17.74 -2.55 -22.56
CA GLN A 269 17.29 -3.11 -23.84
C GLN A 269 18.30 -2.84 -24.96
N TYR A 270 18.52 -3.84 -25.80
CA TYR A 270 19.30 -3.77 -27.04
C TYR A 270 18.41 -4.00 -28.26
N THR A 271 18.89 -3.61 -29.43
CA THR A 271 18.17 -3.74 -30.71
C THR A 271 18.07 -5.18 -31.20
N ASP A 272 19.08 -5.99 -30.92
CA ASP A 272 19.27 -7.33 -31.48
C ASP A 272 20.23 -8.18 -30.62
N ALA A 273 20.43 -9.43 -31.05
CA ALA A 273 21.27 -10.42 -30.38
C ALA A 273 22.77 -10.10 -30.35
N THR A 274 23.25 -9.09 -31.08
CA THR A 274 24.67 -8.70 -31.03
C THR A 274 25.01 -7.91 -29.77
N PHE A 275 24.00 -7.35 -29.10
CA PHE A 275 24.17 -6.51 -27.91
C PHE A 275 25.20 -5.39 -28.07
N THR A 276 25.30 -4.85 -29.29
CA THR A 276 26.17 -3.73 -29.65
C THR A 276 25.46 -2.39 -29.48
N THR A 277 24.21 -2.30 -29.94
CA THR A 277 23.44 -1.05 -29.96
C THR A 277 22.34 -1.08 -28.91
N LYS A 278 22.49 -0.26 -27.86
CA LYS A 278 21.43 -0.03 -26.87
C LYS A 278 20.23 0.62 -27.54
N LYS A 279 19.02 0.17 -27.20
CA LYS A 279 17.80 0.83 -27.66
C LYS A 279 17.74 2.24 -27.06
N PRO A 280 17.57 3.31 -27.86
CA PRO A 280 17.56 4.66 -27.35
C PRO A 280 16.43 4.87 -26.35
N THR A 281 16.72 5.50 -25.21
CA THR A 281 15.66 5.95 -24.28
C THR A 281 14.90 7.10 -24.93
N THR A 282 13.60 6.90 -25.16
CA THR A 282 12.74 7.94 -25.75
C THR A 282 12.18 8.87 -24.67
N HIS A 283 11.49 9.95 -25.06
CA HIS A 283 10.80 10.81 -24.09
C HIS A 283 9.65 10.08 -23.37
N TYR A 284 9.13 8.98 -23.93
CA TYR A 284 8.13 8.13 -23.26
C TYR A 284 8.76 7.29 -22.15
N ASP A 285 10.03 6.90 -22.27
CA ASP A 285 10.70 6.00 -21.33
C ASP A 285 11.51 6.74 -20.26
N ARG A 286 11.69 8.06 -20.40
CA ARG A 286 12.53 8.88 -19.50
C ARG A 286 12.13 8.76 -18.02
N HIS A 287 10.85 8.53 -17.76
CA HIS A 287 10.32 8.39 -16.41
C HIS A 287 10.62 7.03 -15.77
N LEU A 288 11.05 6.00 -16.51
CA LEU A 288 11.29 4.65 -15.94
C LEU A 288 12.43 4.64 -14.92
N GLY A 289 13.30 5.65 -14.93
CA GLY A 289 14.39 5.74 -13.97
C GLY A 289 15.35 4.55 -14.07
N PHE A 290 15.55 3.83 -12.97
CA PHE A 290 16.41 2.64 -12.94
C PHE A 290 15.71 1.37 -13.42
N MET A 291 14.38 1.36 -13.51
CA MET A 291 13.64 0.18 -13.98
C MET A 291 14.08 -0.23 -15.39
N GLY A 292 13.95 -1.52 -15.66
CA GLY A 292 14.11 -2.10 -16.98
C GLY A 292 13.09 -1.58 -18.01
N PRO A 293 13.28 -1.92 -19.30
CA PRO A 293 12.33 -1.58 -20.36
C PRO A 293 10.97 -2.23 -20.13
N VAL A 294 9.90 -1.57 -20.59
CA VAL A 294 8.55 -2.15 -20.52
C VAL A 294 8.40 -3.28 -21.53
N LEU A 295 8.19 -4.51 -21.04
CA LEU A 295 7.85 -5.67 -21.86
C LEU A 295 6.35 -5.68 -22.14
N ARG A 296 5.95 -5.62 -23.41
CA ARG A 296 4.54 -5.55 -23.80
C ARG A 296 4.10 -6.77 -24.59
N CYS A 297 2.88 -7.24 -24.33
CA CYS A 297 2.28 -8.36 -25.02
C CYS A 297 0.74 -8.31 -24.98
N GLU A 298 0.13 -9.04 -25.90
CA GLU A 298 -1.31 -9.29 -25.95
C GLU A 298 -1.62 -10.74 -25.60
N LEU A 299 -2.86 -10.99 -25.18
CA LEU A 299 -3.36 -12.35 -24.98
C LEU A 299 -3.14 -13.22 -26.23
N GLY A 300 -2.50 -14.38 -26.05
CA GLY A 300 -2.10 -15.31 -27.11
C GLY A 300 -0.65 -15.15 -27.60
N ASP A 301 0.02 -14.05 -27.29
CA ASP A 301 1.40 -13.81 -27.70
C ASP A 301 2.41 -14.77 -27.03
N ILE A 302 3.58 -14.88 -27.65
CA ILE A 302 4.76 -15.55 -27.10
C ILE A 302 5.83 -14.50 -26.88
N LEU A 303 6.36 -14.39 -25.66
CA LEU A 303 7.49 -13.51 -25.37
C LEU A 303 8.76 -14.35 -25.38
N ARG A 304 9.73 -13.93 -26.17
CA ARG A 304 11.11 -14.40 -26.08
C ARG A 304 11.97 -13.30 -25.50
N VAL A 305 12.72 -13.61 -24.47
CA VAL A 305 13.64 -12.66 -23.85
C VAL A 305 15.02 -13.28 -23.82
N THR A 306 15.94 -12.75 -24.60
CA THR A 306 17.36 -13.13 -24.55
C THR A 306 18.05 -12.20 -23.55
N LEU A 307 18.53 -12.77 -22.45
CA LEU A 307 19.25 -12.07 -21.39
C LEU A 307 20.74 -12.34 -21.53
N TRP A 308 21.55 -11.29 -21.61
CA TRP A 308 23.00 -11.37 -21.43
C TRP A 308 23.40 -10.80 -20.07
N ASN A 309 24.04 -11.61 -19.24
CA ASN A 309 24.56 -11.13 -17.96
C ASN A 309 25.91 -10.42 -18.15
N LYS A 310 25.92 -9.08 -18.05
CA LYS A 310 27.13 -8.25 -17.99
C LYS A 310 27.45 -7.78 -16.57
N ALA A 311 26.71 -8.22 -15.57
CA ALA A 311 26.98 -7.96 -14.16
C ALA A 311 28.02 -8.95 -13.62
N ASP A 312 28.43 -8.76 -12.37
CA ASP A 312 29.46 -9.51 -11.66
C ASP A 312 28.91 -10.59 -10.70
N HIS A 313 27.60 -10.82 -10.72
CA HIS A 313 26.90 -11.87 -9.97
C HIS A 313 25.92 -12.62 -10.88
N ASN A 314 25.41 -13.76 -10.44
CA ASN A 314 24.37 -14.49 -11.18
C ASN A 314 23.09 -13.65 -11.22
N VAL A 315 22.39 -13.70 -12.36
CA VAL A 315 21.10 -13.01 -12.53
C VAL A 315 20.13 -13.92 -13.25
N SER A 316 18.85 -13.59 -13.21
CA SER A 316 17.82 -14.23 -14.00
C SER A 316 16.78 -13.23 -14.49
N ILE A 317 15.72 -13.72 -15.12
CA ILE A 317 14.50 -12.95 -15.33
C ILE A 317 13.27 -13.83 -15.10
N HIS A 318 12.44 -13.43 -14.14
CA HIS A 318 11.23 -14.12 -13.74
C HIS A 318 10.01 -13.21 -13.98
N PRO A 319 9.01 -13.66 -14.76
CA PRO A 319 7.80 -12.88 -15.02
C PRO A 319 6.70 -13.16 -14.00
N HIS A 320 6.02 -12.11 -13.51
CA HIS A 320 4.70 -12.26 -12.90
C HIS A 320 3.63 -12.54 -13.97
N GLY A 321 2.59 -13.30 -13.60
CA GLY A 321 1.35 -13.45 -14.38
C GLY A 321 1.47 -14.14 -15.75
N LEU A 322 2.62 -14.69 -16.12
CA LEU A 322 2.83 -15.40 -17.38
C LEU A 322 3.04 -16.91 -17.19
N HIS A 323 2.84 -17.64 -18.28
CA HIS A 323 2.92 -19.09 -18.30
C HIS A 323 4.18 -19.57 -19.01
N TYR A 324 4.90 -20.52 -18.42
CA TYR A 324 6.16 -21.00 -18.96
C TYR A 324 6.37 -22.48 -18.66
N LYS A 325 7.29 -23.10 -19.42
CA LYS A 325 7.78 -24.44 -19.08
C LYS A 325 8.84 -24.32 -18.00
N LYS A 326 9.03 -25.37 -17.20
CA LYS A 326 10.04 -25.42 -16.13
C LYS A 326 11.46 -25.05 -16.56
N HIS A 327 11.87 -25.46 -17.76
CA HIS A 327 13.15 -25.06 -18.36
C HIS A 327 13.36 -23.53 -18.49
N PHE A 328 12.28 -22.75 -18.60
CA PHE A 328 12.32 -21.28 -18.74
C PHE A 328 11.93 -20.55 -17.45
N GLN A 329 11.94 -21.24 -16.31
CA GLN A 329 11.73 -20.65 -15.00
C GLN A 329 12.96 -19.82 -14.60
N GLY A 330 12.74 -18.64 -14.05
CA GLY A 330 13.80 -17.72 -13.59
C GLY A 330 14.17 -17.87 -12.11
N THR A 331 13.67 -18.90 -11.43
CA THR A 331 13.87 -19.15 -9.99
C THR A 331 14.24 -20.61 -9.81
N ASP A 332 15.06 -20.90 -8.79
CA ASP A 332 15.55 -22.24 -8.49
C ASP A 332 14.91 -22.77 -7.19
N TYR A 333 14.44 -24.03 -7.24
CA TYR A 333 13.95 -24.80 -6.09
C TYR A 333 13.79 -26.27 -6.49
N GLU A 334 13.85 -27.17 -5.51
CA GLU A 334 13.80 -28.62 -5.74
C GLU A 334 12.40 -29.07 -6.23
N ASP A 335 12.25 -29.14 -7.55
CA ASP A 335 11.05 -29.64 -8.23
C ASP A 335 11.31 -30.85 -9.15
N GLY A 336 12.55 -31.38 -9.14
CA GLY A 336 12.98 -32.48 -10.00
C GLY A 336 13.18 -32.08 -11.47
N THR A 337 13.28 -30.79 -11.79
CA THR A 337 13.56 -30.29 -13.15
C THR A 337 14.79 -29.40 -13.18
N ASN A 338 15.33 -29.15 -14.38
CA ASN A 338 16.48 -28.27 -14.57
C ASN A 338 16.03 -26.87 -15.01
N HIS A 339 16.54 -25.84 -14.35
CA HIS A 339 16.22 -24.42 -14.57
C HIS A 339 17.48 -23.65 -14.98
N PRO A 340 18.03 -23.86 -16.19
CA PRO A 340 19.27 -23.21 -16.61
C PRO A 340 19.16 -21.67 -16.70
N GLY A 341 17.93 -21.14 -16.78
CA GLY A 341 17.66 -19.71 -16.70
C GLY A 341 17.48 -19.16 -15.29
N ALA A 342 17.54 -19.97 -14.23
CA ALA A 342 17.43 -19.47 -12.86
C ALA A 342 18.72 -18.82 -12.36
N HIS A 343 19.87 -19.18 -12.96
CA HIS A 343 21.19 -18.64 -12.65
C HIS A 343 21.99 -18.41 -13.93
N VAL A 344 21.78 -17.26 -14.58
CA VAL A 344 22.61 -16.87 -15.74
C VAL A 344 23.92 -16.30 -15.22
N HIS A 345 25.01 -17.05 -15.38
CA HIS A 345 26.32 -16.65 -14.89
C HIS A 345 26.88 -15.39 -15.59
N PRO A 346 27.76 -14.62 -14.93
CA PRO A 346 28.47 -13.51 -15.54
C PRO A 346 29.09 -13.88 -16.89
N GLY A 347 28.88 -13.02 -17.90
CA GLY A 347 29.34 -13.23 -19.28
C GLY A 347 28.51 -14.22 -20.11
N SER A 348 27.52 -14.90 -19.52
CA SER A 348 26.69 -15.90 -20.20
C SER A 348 25.34 -15.35 -20.65
N GLU A 349 24.71 -16.06 -21.58
CA GLU A 349 23.40 -15.71 -22.14
C GLU A 349 22.38 -16.83 -21.96
N PHE A 350 21.12 -16.46 -21.74
CA PHE A 350 19.99 -17.39 -21.75
C PHE A 350 18.77 -16.79 -22.45
N THR A 351 18.00 -17.61 -23.17
CA THR A 351 16.77 -17.17 -23.84
C THR A 351 15.54 -17.80 -23.22
N TYR A 352 14.75 -16.97 -22.55
CA TYR A 352 13.47 -17.33 -21.96
C TYR A 352 12.36 -17.37 -23.01
N LYS A 353 11.36 -18.22 -22.80
CA LYS A 353 10.17 -18.31 -23.63
C LYS A 353 8.92 -18.41 -22.77
N TRP A 354 8.11 -17.37 -22.78
CA TRP A 354 6.87 -17.25 -22.01
C TRP A 354 5.66 -17.18 -22.94
N ARG A 355 4.51 -17.62 -22.43
CA ARG A 355 3.22 -17.62 -23.15
C ARG A 355 2.20 -16.82 -22.37
N VAL A 356 1.44 -16.01 -23.09
CA VAL A 356 0.32 -15.25 -22.54
C VAL A 356 -0.96 -16.05 -22.74
N LEU A 357 -1.25 -16.96 -21.81
CA LEU A 357 -2.45 -17.81 -21.88
C LEU A 357 -3.67 -17.18 -21.22
N GLU A 358 -3.45 -16.28 -20.26
CA GLU A 358 -4.45 -15.51 -19.54
C GLU A 358 -4.02 -14.04 -19.53
N GLY A 359 -4.97 -13.14 -19.36
CA GLY A 359 -4.79 -11.70 -19.44
C GLY A 359 -6.02 -10.98 -18.89
N PRO A 360 -6.20 -9.68 -19.15
CA PRO A 360 -7.30 -8.89 -18.59
C PRO A 360 -8.67 -9.55 -18.79
N SER A 361 -9.46 -9.61 -17.73
CA SER A 361 -10.85 -10.06 -17.76
C SER A 361 -11.76 -9.07 -18.52
N SER A 362 -13.05 -9.39 -18.65
CA SER A 362 -14.05 -8.46 -19.18
C SER A 362 -14.19 -7.19 -18.32
N SER A 363 -14.02 -7.31 -17.01
CA SER A 363 -14.15 -6.23 -16.03
C SER A 363 -12.84 -5.45 -15.84
N ASP A 364 -11.73 -5.98 -16.32
CA ASP A 364 -10.43 -5.31 -16.29
C ASP A 364 -10.27 -4.26 -17.40
N PRO A 365 -9.37 -3.29 -17.21
CA PRO A 365 -8.92 -2.38 -18.26
C PRO A 365 -8.36 -3.12 -19.50
N ASP A 366 -8.16 -2.39 -20.59
CA ASP A 366 -7.62 -2.93 -21.84
C ASP A 366 -6.24 -3.60 -21.66
N CYS A 367 -5.46 -3.17 -20.66
CA CYS A 367 -4.21 -3.80 -20.24
C CYS A 367 -4.07 -3.81 -18.73
N ILE A 368 -3.48 -4.88 -18.19
CA ILE A 368 -3.09 -5.02 -16.79
C ILE A 368 -1.55 -5.05 -16.67
N PRO A 369 -0.98 -4.37 -15.67
CA PRO A 369 0.44 -4.37 -15.40
C PRO A 369 0.84 -5.65 -14.66
N TYR A 370 2.01 -6.15 -14.98
CA TYR A 370 2.77 -7.12 -14.19
C TYR A 370 4.19 -6.60 -14.05
N MET A 371 5.03 -7.32 -13.32
CA MET A 371 6.45 -7.03 -13.25
C MET A 371 7.28 -8.23 -13.65
N TYR A 372 8.52 -7.96 -14.00
CA TYR A 372 9.55 -8.97 -14.11
C TYR A 372 10.76 -8.53 -13.28
N TYR A 373 11.49 -9.48 -12.75
CA TYR A 373 12.62 -9.23 -11.86
C TYR A 373 13.64 -10.36 -11.95
N SER A 374 14.86 -10.12 -11.51
CA SER A 374 15.80 -11.22 -11.29
C SER A 374 15.46 -11.92 -9.99
N ALA A 375 15.46 -13.24 -10.02
CA ALA A 375 15.10 -14.13 -8.92
C ALA A 375 16.14 -15.25 -8.75
N SER A 376 17.41 -14.96 -9.11
CA SER A 376 18.54 -15.79 -8.70
C SER A 376 18.75 -15.66 -7.19
N ASP A 377 18.68 -14.42 -6.68
CA ASP A 377 18.41 -14.09 -5.29
C ASP A 377 17.39 -12.94 -5.28
N PRO A 378 16.09 -13.21 -5.11
CA PRO A 378 15.05 -12.21 -5.37
C PRO A 378 15.17 -10.96 -4.49
N VAL A 379 15.67 -11.09 -3.26
CA VAL A 379 15.80 -9.95 -2.34
C VAL A 379 17.03 -9.12 -2.68
N MET A 380 18.19 -9.77 -2.85
CA MET A 380 19.42 -9.04 -3.20
C MET A 380 19.36 -8.44 -4.61
N ASP A 381 18.78 -9.17 -5.57
CA ASP A 381 18.69 -8.76 -6.97
C ASP A 381 17.80 -7.53 -7.15
N THR A 382 16.62 -7.53 -6.53
CA THR A 382 15.66 -6.40 -6.61
C THR A 382 16.20 -5.17 -5.88
N SER A 383 16.81 -5.35 -4.71
CA SER A 383 17.51 -4.30 -3.95
C SER A 383 18.68 -3.71 -4.74
N SER A 384 19.39 -4.55 -5.51
CA SER A 384 20.46 -4.12 -6.43
C SER A 384 19.94 -3.43 -7.70
N GLY A 385 18.66 -3.62 -8.05
CA GLY A 385 17.92 -2.87 -9.07
C GLY A 385 17.42 -3.65 -10.28
N LEU A 386 17.43 -4.98 -10.21
CA LEU A 386 16.98 -5.86 -11.30
C LEU A 386 15.47 -6.08 -11.28
N CYS A 387 14.72 -5.05 -11.65
CA CYS A 387 13.28 -5.13 -11.87
C CYS A 387 12.83 -4.31 -13.09
N GLY A 388 11.66 -4.64 -13.64
CA GLY A 388 11.06 -3.87 -14.72
C GLY A 388 9.58 -4.17 -14.92
N PRO A 389 8.86 -3.25 -15.58
CA PRO A 389 7.43 -3.38 -15.82
C PRO A 389 7.13 -4.30 -17.01
N MET A 390 6.03 -5.02 -16.91
CA MET A 390 5.44 -5.80 -17.99
C MET A 390 3.98 -5.39 -18.15
N LEU A 391 3.46 -5.46 -19.37
CA LEU A 391 2.09 -5.08 -19.69
C LEU A 391 1.43 -6.15 -20.55
N VAL A 392 0.35 -6.73 -20.02
CA VAL A 392 -0.46 -7.74 -20.69
C VAL A 392 -1.78 -7.13 -21.11
N CYS A 393 -2.08 -7.17 -22.40
CA CYS A 393 -3.22 -6.49 -22.99
C CYS A 393 -4.24 -7.46 -23.61
N LYS A 394 -5.48 -6.99 -23.75
CA LYS A 394 -6.48 -7.65 -24.58
C LYS A 394 -6.02 -7.69 -26.06
N PRO A 395 -6.49 -8.66 -26.86
CA PRO A 395 -6.10 -8.76 -28.27
C PRO A 395 -6.39 -7.49 -29.07
N ASN A 396 -5.45 -7.09 -29.93
CA ASN A 396 -5.53 -5.93 -30.82
C ASN A 396 -5.63 -4.56 -30.13
N VAL A 397 -5.27 -4.44 -28.85
CA VAL A 397 -5.21 -3.15 -28.15
C VAL A 397 -3.92 -2.40 -28.45
N LEU A 398 -2.80 -3.11 -28.64
CA LEU A 398 -1.51 -2.50 -28.91
C LEU A 398 -1.41 -2.04 -30.38
N GLY A 399 -0.88 -0.84 -30.57
CA GLY A 399 -0.51 -0.30 -31.88
C GLY A 399 0.78 -0.92 -32.42
N LYS A 400 1.14 -0.58 -33.67
CA LYS A 400 2.39 -1.05 -34.30
C LYS A 400 3.66 -0.62 -33.54
N ASN A 401 3.59 0.48 -32.81
CA ASN A 401 4.66 0.99 -31.95
C ASN A 401 4.68 0.32 -30.56
N GLY A 402 3.77 -0.62 -30.29
CA GLY A 402 3.65 -1.30 -29.01
C GLY A 402 2.88 -0.53 -27.93
N HIS A 403 2.48 0.72 -28.18
CA HIS A 403 1.67 1.50 -27.22
C HIS A 403 0.18 1.19 -27.38
N GLN A 404 -0.59 1.36 -26.30
CA GLN A 404 -2.04 1.19 -26.36
C GLN A 404 -2.71 2.15 -27.34
N LYS A 405 -3.65 1.63 -28.13
CA LYS A 405 -4.56 2.45 -28.93
C LYS A 405 -5.47 3.25 -28.00
N ARG A 406 -5.78 4.50 -28.35
CA ARG A 406 -6.67 5.40 -27.59
C ARG A 406 -6.14 5.86 -26.23
N VAL A 407 -4.87 5.61 -25.93
CA VAL A 407 -4.16 6.18 -24.77
C VAL A 407 -3.12 7.16 -25.29
N ASP A 408 -3.12 8.38 -24.74
CA ASP A 408 -2.20 9.44 -25.17
C ASP A 408 -0.85 9.32 -24.45
N LYS A 409 -0.88 8.92 -23.17
CA LYS A 409 0.29 8.77 -22.30
C LYS A 409 0.15 7.56 -21.37
N GLU A 410 1.24 6.83 -21.24
CA GLU A 410 1.41 5.73 -20.30
C GLU A 410 2.57 6.06 -19.37
N PHE A 411 2.38 5.90 -18.06
CA PHE A 411 3.42 6.07 -17.07
C PHE A 411 3.51 4.83 -16.18
N PHE A 412 4.73 4.44 -15.81
CA PHE A 412 5.05 3.29 -14.97
C PHE A 412 5.78 3.80 -13.73
N LEU A 413 5.25 3.53 -12.53
CA LEU A 413 5.76 4.01 -11.25
C LEU A 413 5.97 2.85 -10.27
N LEU A 414 7.21 2.54 -9.93
CA LEU A 414 7.59 1.66 -8.84
C LEU A 414 7.81 2.49 -7.57
N PHE A 415 6.98 2.26 -6.57
CA PHE A 415 7.13 2.76 -5.21
C PHE A 415 7.83 1.67 -4.40
N SER A 416 8.99 1.99 -3.85
CA SER A 416 9.80 1.02 -3.10
C SER A 416 10.79 1.73 -2.20
N ILE A 417 10.99 1.20 -1.00
CA ILE A 417 12.14 1.45 -0.14
C ILE A 417 13.28 0.59 -0.68
N ILE A 418 14.15 1.19 -1.49
CA ILE A 418 15.28 0.47 -2.07
C ILE A 418 16.36 0.35 -0.99
N ASP A 419 16.43 -0.82 -0.37
CA ASP A 419 17.37 -1.12 0.70
C ASP A 419 18.76 -1.46 0.13
N GLU A 420 19.66 -0.47 0.12
CA GLU A 420 21.03 -0.69 -0.34
C GLU A 420 21.86 -1.56 0.63
N ASN A 421 21.37 -1.83 1.85
CA ASN A 421 22.03 -2.76 2.77
C ASN A 421 21.94 -4.22 2.28
N LEU A 422 20.89 -4.54 1.51
CA LEU A 422 20.67 -5.87 0.91
C LEU A 422 21.24 -5.98 -0.51
N SER A 423 21.89 -4.93 -1.01
CA SER A 423 22.46 -4.89 -2.36
C SER A 423 23.72 -5.75 -2.47
N TRP A 424 23.89 -6.46 -3.60
CA TRP A 424 25.14 -7.13 -3.98
C TRP A 424 26.34 -6.18 -3.95
N TYR A 425 26.09 -4.88 -4.09
CA TYR A 425 27.10 -3.84 -4.16
C TYR A 425 27.38 -3.11 -2.85
N LEU A 426 26.78 -3.48 -1.72
CA LEU A 426 26.99 -2.77 -0.45
C LEU A 426 28.49 -2.59 -0.15
N ASN A 427 29.27 -3.68 -0.18
CA ASN A 427 30.71 -3.63 0.09
C ASN A 427 31.47 -2.72 -0.89
N LYS A 428 31.16 -2.83 -2.18
CA LYS A 428 31.76 -2.01 -3.24
C LYS A 428 31.42 -0.53 -3.08
N ASN A 429 30.20 -0.23 -2.63
CA ASN A 429 29.74 1.11 -2.34
C ASN A 429 30.43 1.70 -1.11
N ILE A 430 30.61 0.92 -0.04
CA ILE A 430 31.38 1.33 1.14
C ILE A 430 32.83 1.61 0.77
N GLU A 431 33.48 0.72 0.02
CA GLU A 431 34.87 0.92 -0.42
C GLU A 431 35.02 2.21 -1.25
N ARG A 432 34.04 2.49 -2.13
CA ARG A 432 34.12 3.63 -3.04
C ARG A 432 33.69 4.96 -2.42
N PHE A 433 32.67 4.94 -1.57
CA PHE A 433 31.96 6.14 -1.13
C PHE A 433 31.85 6.27 0.41
N GLY A 434 32.13 5.21 1.16
CA GLY A 434 32.16 5.23 2.63
C GLY A 434 33.37 5.98 3.19
N SER A 435 33.53 5.92 4.51
CA SER A 435 34.64 6.52 5.26
C SER A 435 35.19 5.54 6.30
N SER A 436 36.22 5.95 7.04
CA SER A 436 36.75 5.17 8.17
C SER A 436 35.76 5.00 9.33
N GLU A 437 34.70 5.80 9.36
CA GLU A 437 33.65 5.77 10.40
C GLU A 437 32.48 4.86 10.01
N THR A 438 32.45 4.33 8.78
CA THR A 438 31.36 3.49 8.31
C THR A 438 31.23 2.21 9.13
N ASN A 439 30.09 2.05 9.81
CA ASN A 439 29.74 0.88 10.60
C ASN A 439 28.43 0.26 10.06
N LYS A 440 28.46 -1.02 9.68
CA LYS A 440 27.29 -1.70 9.11
C LYS A 440 26.21 -2.06 10.13
N GLN A 441 26.57 -2.09 11.40
CA GLN A 441 25.67 -2.41 12.50
C GLN A 441 25.05 -1.15 13.11
N ASP A 442 25.50 0.04 12.69
CA ASP A 442 24.96 1.29 13.17
C ASP A 442 23.55 1.53 12.58
N PRO A 443 22.52 1.75 13.41
CA PRO A 443 21.15 2.00 12.93
C PRO A 443 21.06 3.19 11.99
N ASP A 444 21.84 4.24 12.26
CA ASP A 444 21.92 5.45 11.45
C ASP A 444 22.47 5.15 10.05
N PHE A 445 23.50 4.30 9.96
CA PHE A 445 24.02 3.82 8.69
C PHE A 445 22.99 2.98 7.92
N LEU A 446 22.33 2.03 8.60
CA LEU A 446 21.31 1.17 8.00
C LEU A 446 20.17 2.02 7.41
N GLU A 447 19.60 2.94 8.19
CA GLU A 447 18.52 3.81 7.74
C GLU A 447 18.98 4.75 6.62
N SER A 448 20.21 5.29 6.68
CA SER A 448 20.75 6.14 5.62
C SER A 448 20.75 5.46 4.24
N ASN A 449 20.81 4.12 4.20
CA ASN A 449 20.86 3.31 2.99
C ASN A 449 19.48 2.82 2.51
N ARG A 450 18.41 3.06 3.28
CA ARG A 450 17.03 2.75 2.88
C ARG A 450 16.45 3.89 2.06
N LYS A 451 16.51 3.76 0.73
CA LYS A 451 16.15 4.85 -0.19
C LYS A 451 14.68 4.80 -0.59
N HIS A 452 13.87 5.63 0.07
CA HIS A 452 12.45 5.82 -0.18
C HIS A 452 12.17 6.49 -1.53
N ALA A 453 12.05 5.70 -2.60
CA ALA A 453 12.14 6.21 -3.96
C ALA A 453 10.92 5.86 -4.83
N VAL A 454 10.69 6.69 -5.85
CA VAL A 454 9.81 6.38 -6.98
C VAL A 454 10.69 6.22 -8.22
N ASN A 455 10.68 5.04 -8.84
CA ASN A 455 11.56 4.69 -9.98
C ASN A 455 13.05 4.93 -9.68
N GLY A 456 13.47 4.77 -8.42
CA GLY A 456 14.83 5.02 -7.96
C GLY A 456 15.20 6.51 -7.84
N ARG A 457 14.23 7.43 -7.86
CA ARG A 457 14.47 8.86 -7.62
C ARG A 457 13.72 9.32 -6.37
N MET A 458 14.26 10.36 -5.73
CA MET A 458 13.72 10.92 -4.48
C MET A 458 13.56 12.45 -4.60
N TYR A 459 12.72 13.04 -3.74
CA TYR A 459 12.59 14.49 -3.57
C TYR A 459 12.38 15.29 -4.87
N GLY A 460 11.47 14.83 -5.72
CA GLY A 460 11.11 15.50 -6.99
C GLY A 460 12.05 15.25 -8.17
N ASN A 461 13.10 14.44 -8.02
CA ASN A 461 14.13 14.23 -9.04
C ASN A 461 13.74 13.26 -10.17
N LEU A 462 12.50 12.76 -10.21
CA LEU A 462 11.98 11.95 -11.31
C LEU A 462 11.48 12.81 -12.47
N PHE A 463 12.22 12.80 -13.58
CA PHE A 463 11.85 13.54 -14.79
C PHE A 463 11.09 12.68 -15.79
N GLY A 464 10.30 13.32 -16.66
CA GLY A 464 9.61 12.65 -17.76
C GLY A 464 8.10 12.46 -17.56
N LEU A 465 7.57 12.86 -16.40
CA LEU A 465 6.13 12.85 -16.10
C LEU A 465 5.41 14.09 -16.69
N GLY A 466 5.43 14.22 -18.01
CA GLY A 466 4.82 15.34 -18.73
C GLY A 466 3.68 14.91 -19.65
N MET A 467 2.53 15.57 -19.50
CA MET A 467 1.31 15.31 -20.28
C MET A 467 0.61 16.61 -20.69
N CYS A 468 -0.38 16.50 -21.58
CA CYS A 468 -1.22 17.61 -22.02
C CYS A 468 -2.57 17.60 -21.29
N SER A 469 -3.11 18.79 -21.03
CA SER A 469 -4.50 18.94 -20.60
C SER A 469 -5.42 18.35 -21.67
N GLY A 470 -6.32 17.46 -21.24
CA GLY A 470 -7.25 16.70 -22.09
C GLY A 470 -6.74 15.36 -22.61
N ASP A 471 -5.49 14.97 -22.32
CA ASP A 471 -4.98 13.63 -22.67
C ASP A 471 -5.77 12.53 -21.93
N ASN A 472 -5.87 11.35 -22.54
CA ASN A 472 -6.21 10.11 -21.84
C ASN A 472 -4.92 9.47 -21.30
N VAL A 473 -4.72 9.53 -19.98
CA VAL A 473 -3.48 9.10 -19.33
C VAL A 473 -3.73 7.84 -18.53
N VAL A 474 -2.91 6.82 -18.74
CA VAL A 474 -2.92 5.58 -17.94
C VAL A 474 -1.65 5.51 -17.11
N TRP A 475 -1.82 5.28 -15.82
CA TRP A 475 -0.75 5.07 -14.86
C TRP A 475 -0.74 3.61 -14.43
N TYR A 476 0.44 3.01 -14.47
CA TYR A 476 0.73 1.67 -13.98
C TYR A 476 1.64 1.82 -12.78
N ALA A 477 1.19 1.38 -11.62
CA ALA A 477 1.99 1.49 -10.41
C ALA A 477 2.26 0.12 -9.77
N PHE A 478 3.41 0.01 -9.13
CA PHE A 478 3.97 -1.22 -8.57
C PHE A 478 4.51 -0.94 -7.16
N GLY A 479 4.28 -1.85 -6.23
CA GLY A 479 4.97 -1.90 -4.94
C GLY A 479 6.00 -3.03 -4.95
N MET A 480 7.09 -2.90 -4.19
CA MET A 480 8.13 -3.93 -4.03
C MET A 480 8.95 -3.63 -2.77
N GLY A 481 9.30 -4.66 -2.00
CA GLY A 481 10.15 -4.53 -0.82
C GLY A 481 9.64 -5.35 0.37
N SER A 482 9.70 -4.77 1.57
CA SER A 482 9.39 -5.47 2.83
C SER A 482 7.99 -5.10 3.35
N GLU A 483 7.63 -5.54 4.55
CA GLU A 483 6.42 -5.19 5.28
C GLU A 483 6.26 -3.66 5.45
N THR A 484 7.37 -2.94 5.53
CA THR A 484 7.37 -1.46 5.56
C THR A 484 6.93 -0.80 4.25
N ASP A 485 6.89 -1.53 3.12
CA ASP A 485 6.48 -1.02 1.80
C ASP A 485 4.95 -0.95 1.62
N MET A 486 4.25 -0.32 2.57
CA MET A 486 2.85 0.07 2.43
C MET A 486 2.75 1.49 1.85
N HIS A 487 2.30 1.61 0.60
CA HIS A 487 2.32 2.88 -0.13
C HIS A 487 0.91 3.40 -0.40
N GLY A 488 0.59 4.62 0.05
CA GLY A 488 -0.61 5.34 -0.36
C GLY A 488 -0.33 6.33 -1.48
N ILE A 489 -0.46 5.94 -2.74
CA ILE A 489 -0.16 6.81 -3.89
C ILE A 489 -1.26 7.85 -4.05
N PHE A 490 -0.90 9.11 -3.82
CA PHE A 490 -1.79 10.26 -3.95
C PHE A 490 -1.38 11.14 -5.14
N PHE A 491 -2.36 11.55 -5.94
CA PHE A 491 -2.19 12.52 -7.00
C PHE A 491 -2.75 13.86 -6.56
N GLU A 492 -1.89 14.86 -6.43
CA GLU A 492 -2.28 16.19 -5.96
C GLU A 492 -3.27 16.86 -6.93
N GLU A 493 -4.35 17.40 -6.37
CA GLU A 493 -5.44 18.14 -7.05
C GLU A 493 -6.14 17.41 -8.22
N ASN A 494 -5.87 16.11 -8.42
CA ASN A 494 -6.48 15.31 -9.49
C ASN A 494 -6.95 13.97 -8.93
N THR A 495 -8.13 13.54 -9.34
CA THR A 495 -8.61 12.19 -9.06
C THR A 495 -8.20 11.22 -10.15
N VAL A 496 -8.16 9.94 -9.78
CA VAL A 496 -7.94 8.83 -10.69
C VAL A 496 -9.10 7.85 -10.63
N LYS A 497 -9.29 7.11 -11.72
CA LYS A 497 -10.22 5.98 -11.75
C LYS A 497 -9.45 4.68 -11.64
N ARG A 498 -9.79 3.88 -10.64
CA ARG A 498 -9.36 2.48 -10.53
C ARG A 498 -10.58 1.61 -10.83
N PHE A 499 -10.54 0.89 -11.94
CA PHE A 499 -11.74 0.30 -12.55
C PHE A 499 -12.80 1.42 -12.77
N SER A 500 -14.04 1.23 -12.31
CA SER A 500 -15.08 2.26 -12.37
C SER A 500 -15.10 3.19 -11.16
N ASN A 501 -14.25 2.98 -10.16
CA ASN A 501 -14.30 3.70 -8.89
C ASN A 501 -13.39 4.94 -8.91
N THR A 502 -13.89 6.06 -8.39
CA THR A 502 -13.12 7.30 -8.23
C THR A 502 -12.30 7.22 -6.95
N ARG A 503 -10.99 7.47 -7.05
CA ARG A 503 -10.06 7.49 -5.91
C ARG A 503 -9.18 8.72 -5.98
N ASP A 504 -8.79 9.23 -4.83
CA ASP A 504 -7.76 10.26 -4.65
C ASP A 504 -6.40 9.65 -4.28
N THR A 505 -6.43 8.55 -3.53
CA THR A 505 -5.28 7.77 -3.07
C THR A 505 -5.51 6.30 -3.40
N VAL A 506 -4.46 5.58 -3.80
CA VAL A 506 -4.50 4.13 -4.00
C VAL A 506 -3.38 3.43 -3.24
N THR A 507 -3.72 2.36 -2.53
CA THR A 507 -2.77 1.53 -1.79
C THR A 507 -2.01 0.57 -2.70
N LEU A 508 -0.72 0.39 -2.43
CA LEU A 508 0.15 -0.63 -3.00
C LEU A 508 0.99 -1.30 -1.91
N PHE A 509 1.31 -2.56 -2.15
CA PHE A 509 2.11 -3.44 -1.29
C PHE A 509 3.17 -4.16 -2.13
N PRO A 510 4.13 -4.86 -1.53
CA PRO A 510 5.15 -5.59 -2.29
C PRO A 510 4.57 -6.51 -3.37
N HIS A 511 5.11 -6.43 -4.58
CA HIS A 511 4.68 -7.19 -5.76
C HIS A 511 3.21 -6.97 -6.18
N MET A 512 2.48 -6.04 -5.56
CA MET A 512 1.19 -5.60 -6.03
C MET A 512 1.36 -4.63 -7.20
N SER A 513 0.48 -4.75 -8.19
CA SER A 513 0.39 -3.82 -9.31
C SER A 513 -1.01 -3.26 -9.45
N SER A 514 -1.14 -2.07 -10.02
CA SER A 514 -2.44 -1.42 -10.18
C SER A 514 -2.46 -0.48 -11.39
N THR A 515 -3.64 -0.35 -12.00
CA THR A 515 -3.90 0.50 -13.16
C THR A 515 -4.82 1.64 -12.80
N PHE A 516 -4.44 2.86 -13.17
CA PHE A 516 -5.23 4.06 -12.95
C PHE A 516 -5.44 4.81 -14.26
N VAL A 517 -6.66 5.29 -14.48
CA VAL A 517 -6.98 6.19 -15.60
C VAL A 517 -7.17 7.60 -15.06
N MET A 518 -6.48 8.56 -15.68
CA MET A 518 -6.55 9.97 -15.34
C MET A 518 -6.89 10.79 -16.59
N HIS A 519 -7.79 11.76 -16.39
CA HIS A 519 -8.10 12.78 -17.39
C HIS A 519 -7.70 14.16 -16.86
N PRO A 520 -6.42 14.55 -17.01
CA PRO A 520 -5.92 15.80 -16.47
C PRO A 520 -6.52 16.97 -17.25
N ASN A 521 -7.37 17.76 -16.60
CA ASN A 521 -8.01 18.91 -17.24
C ASN A 521 -7.31 20.22 -16.91
N ASN A 522 -6.67 20.30 -15.74
CA ASN A 522 -6.09 21.51 -15.21
C ASN A 522 -4.59 21.57 -15.51
N PRO A 523 -4.10 22.54 -16.30
CA PRO A 523 -2.66 22.77 -16.43
C PRO A 523 -2.05 23.18 -15.10
N GLY A 524 -0.85 22.68 -14.82
CA GLY A 524 -0.16 22.87 -13.55
C GLY A 524 1.03 21.95 -13.37
N VAL A 525 1.70 22.11 -12.23
CA VAL A 525 2.70 21.18 -11.71
C VAL A 525 2.13 20.65 -10.40
N TYR A 526 2.17 19.34 -10.24
CA TYR A 526 1.46 18.62 -9.19
C TYR A 526 2.36 17.53 -8.60
N GLY A 527 2.16 17.22 -7.32
CA GLY A 527 2.77 16.10 -6.64
C GLY A 527 2.14 14.76 -6.99
N VAL A 528 2.97 13.74 -7.22
CA VAL A 528 2.60 12.33 -7.04
C VAL A 528 3.46 11.77 -5.92
N GLU A 529 2.83 11.40 -4.82
CA GLU A 529 3.51 11.17 -3.54
C GLU A 529 2.92 10.00 -2.76
N CYS A 530 3.76 9.36 -1.95
CA CYS A 530 3.30 8.43 -0.94
C CYS A 530 2.70 9.20 0.25
N ARG A 531 1.55 8.75 0.77
CA ARG A 531 0.88 9.34 1.94
C ARG A 531 1.28 8.72 3.27
N THR A 532 1.97 7.57 3.25
CA THR A 532 2.66 7.01 4.41
C THR A 532 3.71 8.03 4.86
N THR A 533 3.63 8.47 6.11
CA THR A 533 4.31 9.66 6.62
C THR A 533 5.82 9.56 6.51
N ASP A 534 6.40 8.44 6.91
CA ASP A 534 7.84 8.23 6.87
C ASP A 534 8.36 8.23 5.44
N HIS A 535 7.62 7.59 4.52
CA HIS A 535 7.98 7.56 3.10
C HIS A 535 7.91 8.96 2.49
N TYR A 536 6.89 9.75 2.86
CA TYR A 536 6.72 11.12 2.43
C TYR A 536 7.91 11.99 2.88
N GLU A 537 8.26 11.93 4.16
CA GLU A 537 9.34 12.73 4.75
C GLU A 537 10.72 12.31 4.26
N ALA A 538 10.92 11.01 4.05
CA ALA A 538 12.14 10.43 3.50
C ALA A 538 12.33 10.67 2.00
N GLY A 539 11.31 11.20 1.30
CA GLY A 539 11.46 11.75 -0.05
C GLY A 539 10.79 10.96 -1.17
N MET A 540 9.84 10.06 -0.87
CA MET A 540 9.04 9.32 -1.84
C MET A 540 7.95 10.19 -2.48
N ARG A 541 8.39 11.24 -3.17
CA ARG A 541 7.55 12.30 -3.72
C ARG A 541 8.12 12.79 -5.04
N GLN A 542 7.29 12.89 -6.06
CA GLN A 542 7.67 13.33 -7.40
C GLN A 542 6.74 14.40 -7.94
N LEU A 543 7.16 15.06 -9.02
CA LEU A 543 6.37 16.09 -9.69
C LEU A 543 5.94 15.61 -11.08
N TYR A 544 4.67 15.76 -11.40
CA TYR A 544 4.15 15.63 -12.77
C TYR A 544 3.66 16.98 -13.30
N ARG A 545 3.68 17.15 -14.62
CA ARG A 545 3.34 18.42 -15.27
C ARG A 545 2.26 18.22 -16.33
N VAL A 546 1.17 18.96 -16.16
CA VAL A 546 0.08 19.08 -17.14
C VAL A 546 0.24 20.40 -17.89
N ARG A 547 0.40 20.35 -19.21
CA ARG A 547 0.62 21.53 -20.06
C ARG A 547 -0.58 21.84 -20.94
N PHE A 548 -0.71 23.09 -21.34
CA PHE A 548 -1.57 23.43 -22.48
C PHE A 548 -0.88 22.99 -23.78
N CYS A 549 -1.57 22.23 -24.62
CA CYS A 549 -1.04 21.70 -25.87
C CYS A 549 -1.98 22.07 -27.04
N PRO A 550 -1.47 22.73 -28.10
CA PRO A 550 -2.28 23.12 -29.25
C PRO A 550 -3.02 21.92 -29.86
N GLY A 551 -4.32 22.05 -30.11
CA GLY A 551 -5.15 21.03 -30.77
C GLY A 551 -5.64 19.86 -29.90
N LYS A 552 -5.11 19.70 -28.67
CA LYS A 552 -5.58 18.68 -27.72
C LYS A 552 -6.31 19.25 -26.52
N SER A 553 -5.94 20.46 -26.10
CA SER A 553 -6.54 21.09 -24.93
C SER A 553 -8.02 21.42 -25.19
N LYS A 554 -8.89 20.60 -24.60
CA LYS A 554 -10.31 20.93 -24.50
C LYS A 554 -10.41 22.13 -23.55
N LYS A 555 -10.82 23.30 -24.06
CA LYS A 555 -11.36 24.34 -23.16
C LYS A 555 -12.60 23.71 -22.52
N GLN A 556 -12.52 23.30 -21.26
CA GLN A 556 -13.73 23.00 -20.51
C GLN A 556 -14.60 24.24 -20.59
N LYS A 557 -15.83 24.09 -21.11
CA LYS A 557 -16.87 25.08 -20.84
C LYS A 557 -17.05 25.03 -19.34
N HIS A 558 -16.57 26.06 -18.64
CA HIS A 558 -16.81 26.21 -17.22
C HIS A 558 -18.33 26.18 -17.06
N LYS A 559 -18.87 25.07 -16.54
CA LYS A 559 -20.27 25.04 -16.14
C LYS A 559 -20.34 25.95 -14.92
N GLU A 560 -21.21 26.94 -14.97
CA GLU A 560 -21.56 27.70 -13.78
C GLU A 560 -22.01 26.69 -12.70
N PRO A 561 -21.49 26.79 -11.47
CA PRO A 561 -21.90 25.89 -10.40
C PRO A 561 -23.40 26.03 -10.17
N THR A 562 -24.09 24.90 -9.98
CA THR A 562 -25.54 24.90 -9.80
C THR A 562 -25.95 25.57 -8.49
N LYS A 563 -25.08 25.50 -7.48
CA LYS A 563 -25.29 26.06 -6.15
C LYS A 563 -23.96 26.34 -5.46
N VAL A 564 -23.95 27.35 -4.60
CA VAL A 564 -22.83 27.68 -3.72
C VAL A 564 -23.16 27.25 -2.29
N VAL A 565 -22.20 26.63 -1.63
CA VAL A 565 -22.32 26.08 -0.28
C VAL A 565 -21.25 26.69 0.58
N GLN A 566 -21.63 27.32 1.69
CA GLN A 566 -20.68 28.00 2.56
C GLN A 566 -20.48 27.27 3.88
N TYR A 567 -19.23 27.21 4.31
CA TYR A 567 -18.80 26.74 5.63
C TYR A 567 -17.87 27.78 6.27
N PHE A 568 -17.98 27.94 7.59
CA PHE A 568 -17.09 28.78 8.39
C PHE A 568 -16.31 27.87 9.32
N ILE A 569 -15.01 27.69 9.06
CA ILE A 569 -14.18 26.72 9.79
C ILE A 569 -12.97 27.45 10.37
N SER A 570 -12.59 27.13 11.60
CA SER A 570 -11.31 27.58 12.16
C SER A 570 -10.42 26.42 12.58
N ALA A 571 -9.11 26.63 12.51
CA ALA A 571 -8.14 25.85 13.27
C ALA A 571 -7.95 26.53 14.63
N GLU A 572 -8.25 25.85 15.72
CA GLU A 572 -8.09 26.37 17.08
C GLU A 572 -7.39 25.37 18.00
N GLU A 573 -6.61 25.89 18.94
CA GLU A 573 -5.89 25.10 19.93
C GLU A 573 -6.81 24.71 21.10
N GLN A 574 -6.73 23.46 21.55
CA GLN A 574 -7.42 22.98 22.74
C GLN A 574 -6.64 21.86 23.43
N GLU A 575 -6.93 21.65 24.71
CA GLU A 575 -6.57 20.39 25.39
C GLU A 575 -7.45 19.26 24.83
N TRP A 576 -6.82 18.12 24.57
CA TRP A 576 -7.44 16.89 24.10
C TRP A 576 -7.07 15.76 25.04
N ASP A 577 -8.06 15.09 25.60
CA ASP A 577 -7.87 13.91 26.45
C ASP A 577 -8.30 12.66 25.66
N TYR A 578 -7.33 11.83 25.29
CA TYR A 578 -7.58 10.60 24.52
C TYR A 578 -8.36 9.56 25.31
N SER A 579 -8.26 9.58 26.65
CA SER A 579 -8.94 8.63 27.52
C SER A 579 -9.44 9.34 28.78
N PRO A 580 -10.54 10.11 28.68
CA PRO A 580 -11.12 10.83 29.83
C PRO A 580 -11.56 9.91 30.97
N SER A 581 -11.81 8.63 30.68
CA SER A 581 -12.11 7.59 31.65
C SER A 581 -11.43 6.28 31.28
N ARG A 582 -10.70 5.67 32.22
CA ARG A 582 -10.10 4.33 32.08
C ARG A 582 -11.01 3.20 32.54
N LYS A 583 -12.27 3.48 32.92
CA LYS A 583 -13.19 2.47 33.47
C LYS A 583 -13.40 1.30 32.51
N TRP A 584 -13.67 1.60 31.24
CA TRP A 584 -13.90 0.58 30.21
C TRP A 584 -12.67 -0.30 30.00
N GLU A 585 -11.48 0.32 29.88
CA GLU A 585 -10.19 -0.38 29.74
C GLU A 585 -9.97 -1.38 30.87
N LEU A 586 -10.12 -0.94 32.13
CA LEU A 586 -9.88 -1.78 33.30
C LEU A 586 -10.91 -2.89 33.47
N GLU A 587 -12.18 -2.63 33.12
CA GLU A 587 -13.24 -3.65 33.12
C GLU A 587 -13.04 -4.68 32.00
N PHE A 588 -12.61 -4.24 30.81
CA PHE A 588 -12.36 -5.10 29.66
C PHE A 588 -11.18 -6.04 29.90
N PHE A 589 -10.05 -5.51 30.38
CA PHE A 589 -8.86 -6.31 30.66
C PHE A 589 -8.88 -6.98 32.04
N GLN A 590 -9.88 -6.69 32.88
CA GLN A 590 -10.01 -7.21 34.25
C GLN A 590 -8.72 -7.04 35.07
N THR A 591 -8.10 -5.86 34.99
CA THR A 591 -6.76 -5.60 35.53
C THR A 591 -6.68 -4.25 36.25
N SER A 592 -5.54 -3.98 36.89
CA SER A 592 -5.24 -2.69 37.52
C SER A 592 -4.63 -1.72 36.51
N GLU A 593 -4.64 -0.41 36.81
CA GLU A 593 -4.04 0.60 35.93
C GLU A 593 -2.58 0.31 35.59
N ALA A 594 -1.78 -0.15 36.56
CA ALA A 594 -0.36 -0.43 36.35
C ALA A 594 -0.09 -1.62 35.43
N ASN A 595 -0.99 -2.59 35.40
CA ASN A 595 -0.86 -3.84 34.65
C ASN A 595 -1.66 -3.82 33.34
N SER A 596 -2.39 -2.74 33.06
CA SER A 596 -3.15 -2.61 31.83
C SER A 596 -2.22 -2.34 30.65
N PRO A 597 -2.43 -2.97 29.48
CA PRO A 597 -1.70 -2.63 28.26
C PRO A 597 -1.79 -1.14 27.89
N GLY A 598 -2.89 -0.47 28.24
CA GLY A 598 -3.06 0.97 27.98
C GLY A 598 -2.16 1.86 28.84
N ASN A 599 -1.56 1.35 29.93
CA ASN A 599 -0.78 2.15 30.86
C ASN A 599 0.44 2.82 30.21
N THR A 600 1.04 2.17 29.20
CA THR A 600 2.12 2.74 28.41
C THR A 600 1.73 4.07 27.78
N PHE A 601 0.49 4.21 27.32
CA PHE A 601 0.02 5.36 26.53
C PHE A 601 -0.75 6.39 27.38
N VAL A 602 -1.67 5.92 28.24
CA VAL A 602 -2.56 6.80 29.01
C VAL A 602 -2.14 6.97 30.47
N GLY A 603 -1.23 6.13 30.95
CA GLY A 603 -0.68 6.21 32.30
C GLY A 603 0.32 7.35 32.44
N LYS A 604 0.25 8.07 33.57
CA LYS A 604 1.24 9.11 33.88
C LYS A 604 2.49 8.51 34.50
N GLY A 605 3.64 9.09 34.20
CA GLY A 605 4.94 8.67 34.71
C GLY A 605 5.94 9.84 34.70
N PRO A 606 7.13 9.66 35.29
CA PRO A 606 8.21 10.66 35.20
C PRO A 606 8.66 10.92 33.74
N ASP A 607 8.41 9.95 32.87
CA ASP A 607 8.80 9.84 31.47
C ASP A 607 7.58 9.63 30.55
N ARG A 608 6.35 9.90 31.03
CA ARG A 608 5.11 9.70 30.25
C ARG A 608 4.10 10.82 30.47
N ILE A 609 3.70 11.49 29.40
CA ILE A 609 2.75 12.60 29.42
C ILE A 609 1.34 12.13 29.89
N GLY A 610 0.95 10.91 29.49
CA GLY A 610 -0.36 10.33 29.77
C GLY A 610 -1.38 10.69 28.69
N SER A 611 -2.68 10.76 29.05
CA SER A 611 -3.75 10.88 28.04
C SER A 611 -4.03 12.29 27.51
N ARG A 612 -3.45 13.35 28.07
CA ARG A 612 -3.80 14.75 27.78
C ARG A 612 -2.72 15.46 27.00
N TYR A 613 -3.12 16.08 25.89
CA TYR A 613 -2.23 16.82 25.01
C TYR A 613 -2.89 18.12 24.52
N LYS A 614 -2.09 19.17 24.40
CA LYS A 614 -2.43 20.35 23.60
C LYS A 614 -2.41 19.97 22.12
N LYS A 615 -3.50 20.26 21.41
CA LYS A 615 -3.72 19.93 19.99
C LYS A 615 -4.31 21.11 19.25
N ALA A 616 -4.25 21.09 17.91
CA ALA A 616 -5.02 22.01 17.07
C ALA A 616 -6.01 21.22 16.21
N VAL A 617 -7.25 21.69 16.16
CA VAL A 617 -8.37 20.96 15.57
C VAL A 617 -9.27 21.88 14.76
N TYR A 618 -9.92 21.35 13.74
CA TYR A 618 -10.91 22.09 12.97
C TYR A 618 -12.25 22.16 13.69
N ARG A 619 -12.87 23.34 13.74
CA ARG A 619 -14.21 23.57 14.33
C ARG A 619 -15.06 24.47 13.43
N GLU A 620 -16.35 24.18 13.38
CA GLU A 620 -17.32 24.95 12.58
C GLU A 620 -17.92 26.10 13.40
N TYR A 621 -18.16 27.22 12.72
CA TYR A 621 -18.81 28.42 13.23
C TYR A 621 -20.07 28.72 12.43
N THR A 622 -20.94 29.54 13.01
CA THR A 622 -22.23 29.89 12.41
C THR A 622 -22.11 30.90 11.26
N ASP A 623 -21.10 31.77 11.29
CA ASP A 623 -20.89 32.83 10.32
C ASP A 623 -19.41 33.30 10.25
N GLU A 624 -19.14 34.30 9.41
CA GLU A 624 -17.82 34.90 9.17
C GLU A 624 -17.25 35.72 10.33
N THR A 625 -18.03 35.99 11.39
CA THR A 625 -17.53 36.70 12.58
C THR A 625 -16.64 35.81 13.44
N PHE A 626 -16.84 34.48 13.34
CA PHE A 626 -16.21 33.46 14.19
C PHE A 626 -16.43 33.71 15.70
N SER A 627 -17.56 34.31 16.06
CA SER A 627 -17.95 34.58 17.45
C SER A 627 -18.70 33.41 18.08
N VAL A 628 -19.60 32.75 17.36
CA VAL A 628 -20.42 31.64 17.89
C VAL A 628 -20.02 30.32 17.24
N ARG A 629 -19.33 29.48 18.02
CA ARG A 629 -19.00 28.10 17.62
C ARG A 629 -20.28 27.29 17.46
N LYS A 630 -20.37 26.53 16.38
CA LYS A 630 -21.50 25.66 16.11
C LYS A 630 -21.42 24.44 17.02
N ASN A 631 -22.45 24.25 17.83
CA ASN A 631 -22.53 23.08 18.72
C ASN A 631 -22.74 21.81 17.89
N ARG A 632 -21.93 20.78 18.17
CA ARG A 632 -22.14 19.46 17.58
C ARG A 632 -23.45 18.88 18.10
N LYS A 633 -24.24 18.32 17.19
CA LYS A 633 -25.47 17.60 17.53
C LYS A 633 -25.14 16.22 18.13
N PRO A 634 -26.08 15.54 18.81
CA PRO A 634 -25.84 14.20 19.37
C PRO A 634 -25.27 13.20 18.36
N HIS A 635 -25.79 13.20 17.13
CA HIS A 635 -25.31 12.34 16.03
C HIS A 635 -23.95 12.76 15.43
N GLU A 636 -23.31 13.82 15.95
CA GLU A 636 -21.99 14.30 15.53
C GLU A 636 -20.96 14.19 16.66
N GLN A 637 -21.37 13.71 17.84
CA GLN A 637 -20.46 13.54 18.98
C GLN A 637 -19.33 12.57 18.65
N HIS A 638 -19.61 11.53 17.85
CA HIS A 638 -18.62 10.55 17.38
C HIS A 638 -17.49 11.16 16.57
N LEU A 639 -17.62 12.39 16.04
CA LEU A 639 -16.53 13.01 15.29
C LEU A 639 -15.27 13.22 16.16
N GLY A 640 -15.41 13.34 17.48
CA GLY A 640 -14.27 13.43 18.38
C GLY A 640 -13.26 14.50 17.93
N ILE A 641 -12.04 14.09 17.62
CA ILE A 641 -10.99 15.00 17.18
C ILE A 641 -11.25 15.61 15.79
N LEU A 642 -11.93 14.85 14.91
CA LEU A 642 -12.19 15.22 13.52
C LEU A 642 -12.84 16.60 13.39
N GLY A 643 -12.50 17.30 12.31
CA GLY A 643 -13.25 18.47 11.89
C GLY A 643 -14.71 18.19 11.54
N PRO A 644 -15.52 19.24 11.31
CA PRO A 644 -16.90 19.09 10.84
C PRO A 644 -16.98 18.31 9.51
N ARG A 645 -18.11 17.65 9.27
CA ARG A 645 -18.37 16.99 7.98
C ARG A 645 -18.58 18.04 6.89
N ILE A 646 -17.74 17.99 5.86
CA ILE A 646 -17.92 18.82 4.66
C ILE A 646 -18.64 17.97 3.62
N TYR A 647 -19.89 18.32 3.32
CA TYR A 647 -20.70 17.63 2.33
C TYR A 647 -20.75 18.43 1.03
N ALA A 648 -20.31 17.80 -0.04
CA ALA A 648 -20.29 18.36 -1.38
C ALA A 648 -21.16 17.53 -2.31
N MET A 649 -21.85 18.17 -3.26
CA MET A 649 -22.56 17.49 -4.33
C MET A 649 -21.90 17.80 -5.68
N VAL A 650 -21.84 16.82 -6.57
CA VAL A 650 -21.34 17.03 -7.94
C VAL A 650 -22.10 18.17 -8.62
N GLY A 651 -21.35 19.13 -9.16
CA GLY A 651 -21.87 20.34 -9.82
C GLY A 651 -21.98 21.57 -8.90
N GLU A 652 -21.81 21.42 -7.59
CA GLU A 652 -21.80 22.55 -6.64
C GLU A 652 -20.42 23.23 -6.56
N ARG A 653 -20.42 24.40 -5.92
CA ARG A 653 -19.23 25.09 -5.43
C ARG A 653 -19.23 25.11 -3.91
N VAL A 654 -18.19 24.57 -3.28
CA VAL A 654 -17.95 24.67 -1.85
C VAL A 654 -17.07 25.89 -1.59
N VAL A 655 -17.51 26.76 -0.69
CA VAL A 655 -16.79 27.93 -0.21
C VAL A 655 -16.52 27.76 1.28
N ILE A 656 -15.26 27.81 1.68
CA ILE A 656 -14.88 27.73 3.08
C ILE A 656 -14.19 29.04 3.45
N THR A 657 -14.79 29.78 4.36
CA THR A 657 -14.13 30.88 5.05
C THR A 657 -13.34 30.27 6.19
N PHE A 658 -12.01 30.21 6.05
CA PHE A 658 -11.12 29.59 7.01
C PHE A 658 -10.41 30.64 7.87
N LYS A 659 -10.55 30.56 9.19
CA LYS A 659 -9.83 31.42 10.15
C LYS A 659 -8.77 30.63 10.90
N ASN A 660 -7.54 31.10 10.90
CA ASN A 660 -6.53 30.50 11.75
C ASN A 660 -6.54 31.17 13.14
N LYS A 661 -7.09 30.49 14.16
CA LYS A 661 -7.06 30.95 15.56
C LYS A 661 -5.89 30.34 16.36
N ALA A 662 -5.10 29.46 15.77
CA ALA A 662 -3.94 28.86 16.40
C ALA A 662 -2.71 29.79 16.35
N SER A 663 -1.66 29.42 17.06
CA SER A 663 -0.42 30.19 17.19
C SER A 663 0.55 30.06 16.01
N ARG A 664 0.29 29.16 15.05
CA ARG A 664 1.18 28.84 13.92
C ARG A 664 0.44 28.89 12.59
N PRO A 665 1.14 29.10 11.46
CA PRO A 665 0.50 29.08 10.14
C PRO A 665 -0.06 27.69 9.83
N TYR A 666 -1.34 27.62 9.45
CA TYR A 666 -2.02 26.41 9.02
C TYR A 666 -2.80 26.67 7.74
N SER A 667 -3.27 25.61 7.09
CA SER A 667 -4.10 25.69 5.89
C SER A 667 -5.29 24.74 5.99
N LEU A 668 -6.12 24.72 4.95
CA LEU A 668 -7.19 23.75 4.79
C LEU A 668 -7.24 23.36 3.30
N ASN A 669 -7.05 22.09 3.01
CA ASN A 669 -7.09 21.55 1.65
C ASN A 669 -8.03 20.35 1.57
N LEU A 670 -8.89 20.33 0.55
CA LEU A 670 -9.77 19.20 0.24
C LEU A 670 -9.04 18.24 -0.71
N ASN A 671 -8.81 17.00 -0.29
CA ASN A 671 -8.13 16.01 -1.14
C ASN A 671 -8.92 15.72 -2.43
N GLY A 672 -8.20 15.46 -3.53
CA GLY A 672 -8.78 15.17 -4.84
C GLY A 672 -9.48 16.34 -5.54
N LEU A 673 -9.41 17.56 -4.98
CA LEU A 673 -10.03 18.76 -5.53
C LEU A 673 -9.02 19.88 -5.68
N LYS A 674 -9.20 20.66 -6.76
CA LYS A 674 -8.45 21.89 -7.00
C LYS A 674 -9.16 23.08 -6.37
N ALA A 675 -8.44 23.91 -5.61
CA ALA A 675 -8.97 25.14 -5.01
C ALA A 675 -8.49 26.40 -5.73
N SER A 676 -9.25 27.50 -5.63
CA SER A 676 -8.67 28.84 -5.76
C SER A 676 -7.92 29.19 -4.48
N GLY A 677 -6.59 29.32 -4.54
CA GLY A 677 -5.76 29.63 -3.36
C GLY A 677 -5.36 28.40 -2.53
N SER A 678 -5.34 27.20 -3.11
CA SER A 678 -4.77 26.00 -2.48
C SER A 678 -3.29 26.23 -2.11
N HIS A 679 -2.83 25.54 -1.06
CA HIS A 679 -1.46 25.60 -0.53
C HIS A 679 -1.02 26.96 0.05
N VAL A 680 -1.94 27.90 0.25
CA VAL A 680 -1.64 29.15 0.95
C VAL A 680 -1.70 28.92 2.46
N ALA A 681 -0.57 29.12 3.13
CA ALA A 681 -0.50 29.13 4.58
C ALA A 681 -1.22 30.37 5.13
N VAL A 682 -2.25 30.16 5.96
CA VAL A 682 -2.99 31.23 6.63
C VAL A 682 -2.28 31.55 7.94
N GLN A 683 -1.77 32.77 8.05
CA GLN A 683 -1.08 33.23 9.26
C GLN A 683 -2.02 33.30 10.47
N PRO A 684 -1.51 33.17 11.71
CA PRO A 684 -2.29 33.34 12.93
C PRO A 684 -3.12 34.62 12.93
N GLY A 685 -4.40 34.51 13.30
CA GLY A 685 -5.37 35.62 13.32
C GLY A 685 -6.03 35.95 11.98
N ASN A 686 -5.45 35.51 10.85
CA ASN A 686 -5.94 35.84 9.51
C ASN A 686 -7.08 34.91 9.05
N ILE A 687 -7.81 35.40 8.05
CA ILE A 687 -8.90 34.69 7.38
C ILE A 687 -8.56 34.55 5.90
N LEU A 688 -8.86 33.39 5.33
CA LEU A 688 -8.78 33.12 3.89
C LEU A 688 -10.08 32.47 3.42
N GLU A 689 -10.64 32.99 2.33
CA GLU A 689 -11.76 32.35 1.65
C GLU A 689 -11.23 31.43 0.54
N LEU A 690 -11.64 30.16 0.58
CA LEU A 690 -11.23 29.12 -0.35
C LEU A 690 -12.45 28.63 -1.12
N LYS A 691 -12.31 28.39 -2.43
CA LYS A 691 -13.40 27.95 -3.32
C LYS A 691 -12.99 26.69 -4.07
N TRP A 692 -13.84 25.68 -4.03
CA TRP A 692 -13.71 24.43 -4.78
C TRP A 692 -14.95 24.21 -5.61
N ASP A 693 -14.75 24.04 -6.92
CA ASP A 693 -15.77 23.48 -7.78
C ASP A 693 -15.72 21.96 -7.69
N ILE A 694 -16.89 21.32 -7.66
CA ILE A 694 -17.01 19.87 -7.51
C ILE A 694 -17.35 19.27 -8.88
N PRO A 695 -16.34 18.94 -9.71
CA PRO A 695 -16.57 18.37 -11.02
C PRO A 695 -17.06 16.93 -10.90
N GLU A 696 -17.68 16.43 -11.97
CA GLU A 696 -18.10 15.03 -12.08
C GLU A 696 -16.93 14.05 -11.92
N SER A 697 -15.72 14.44 -12.33
CA SER A 697 -14.51 13.63 -12.17
C SER A 697 -14.10 13.40 -10.71
N SER A 698 -14.52 14.26 -9.79
CA SER A 698 -14.21 14.15 -8.37
C SER A 698 -15.35 13.55 -7.55
N GLY A 699 -16.48 13.24 -8.19
CA GLY A 699 -17.61 12.55 -7.58
C GLY A 699 -17.50 11.02 -7.65
N PRO A 700 -18.47 10.32 -7.04
CA PRO A 700 -18.57 8.86 -7.12
C PRO A 700 -18.59 8.35 -8.57
N GLY A 701 -17.74 7.37 -8.89
CA GLY A 701 -17.76 6.66 -10.17
C GLY A 701 -18.97 5.71 -10.28
N PRO A 702 -19.20 5.02 -11.41
CA PRO A 702 -20.39 4.18 -11.60
C PRO A 702 -20.61 3.11 -10.51
N ASP A 703 -19.53 2.44 -10.07
CA ASP A 703 -19.60 1.33 -9.12
C ASP A 703 -19.39 1.78 -7.65
N ASP A 704 -19.18 3.09 -7.44
CA ASP A 704 -19.09 3.66 -6.08
C ASP A 704 -20.48 3.75 -5.41
N PRO A 705 -20.55 3.83 -4.07
CA PRO A 705 -21.77 4.23 -3.38
C PRO A 705 -22.19 5.67 -3.74
N ASN A 706 -23.42 6.06 -3.38
CA ASN A 706 -23.94 7.41 -3.67
C ASN A 706 -23.10 8.57 -3.14
N CYS A 707 -22.28 8.32 -2.12
CA CYS A 707 -21.30 9.26 -1.62
C CYS A 707 -19.99 8.54 -1.36
N ILE A 708 -18.88 9.15 -1.80
CA ILE A 708 -17.53 8.72 -1.48
C ILE A 708 -16.96 9.61 -0.36
N VAL A 709 -16.04 9.05 0.42
CA VAL A 709 -15.38 9.75 1.52
C VAL A 709 -13.91 9.96 1.15
N SER A 710 -13.45 11.17 1.42
CA SER A 710 -12.06 11.57 1.44
C SER A 710 -11.85 12.41 2.73
N PHE A 711 -10.72 13.07 2.86
CA PHE A 711 -10.40 13.89 4.02
C PHE A 711 -9.84 15.24 3.59
N TYR A 712 -9.92 16.19 4.52
CA TYR A 712 -9.29 17.48 4.39
C TYR A 712 -8.32 17.70 5.56
N HIS A 713 -7.23 18.40 5.29
CA HIS A 713 -6.15 18.62 6.24
C HIS A 713 -5.38 19.91 5.92
N SER A 714 -4.38 20.22 6.75
CA SER A 714 -3.41 21.26 6.46
C SER A 714 -2.23 20.71 5.64
N THR A 715 -1.88 21.45 4.59
CA THR A 715 -0.76 21.17 3.67
C THR A 715 0.51 21.96 3.99
N VAL A 716 0.52 22.79 5.05
CA VAL A 716 1.70 23.61 5.40
C VAL A 716 2.87 22.72 5.79
N HIS A 717 2.62 21.77 6.71
CA HIS A 717 3.56 20.71 7.05
C HIS A 717 2.80 19.40 7.23
N TYR A 718 2.45 18.74 6.11
CA TYR A 718 1.49 17.62 6.06
C TYR A 718 1.54 16.63 7.24
N PRO A 719 2.65 15.89 7.52
CA PRO A 719 2.63 14.91 8.62
C PRO A 719 2.41 15.57 9.99
N LYS A 720 3.23 16.56 10.35
CA LYS A 720 3.13 17.27 11.63
C LYS A 720 1.78 17.92 11.88
N ASP A 721 1.23 18.62 10.89
CA ASP A 721 -0.07 19.28 11.03
C ASP A 721 -1.19 18.25 11.25
N MET A 722 -1.10 17.10 10.57
CA MET A 722 -2.06 16.00 10.72
C MET A 722 -1.96 15.37 12.12
N TYR A 723 -0.76 15.02 12.59
CA TYR A 723 -0.53 14.47 13.93
C TYR A 723 -0.92 15.44 15.06
N THR A 724 -0.75 16.75 14.83
CA THR A 724 -1.25 17.78 15.73
C THR A 724 -2.78 17.80 15.86
N GLY A 725 -3.53 17.24 14.91
CA GLY A 725 -4.99 17.04 14.98
C GLY A 725 -5.81 17.67 13.85
N LEU A 726 -5.18 18.25 12.83
CA LEU A 726 -5.86 18.96 11.74
C LEU A 726 -6.28 18.01 10.62
N ILE A 727 -7.36 17.27 10.87
CA ILE A 727 -7.97 16.35 9.90
C ILE A 727 -9.50 16.35 10.03
N GLY A 728 -10.23 16.21 8.92
CA GLY A 728 -11.68 16.06 8.93
C GLY A 728 -12.24 15.38 7.68
N PRO A 729 -13.49 14.88 7.72
CA PRO A 729 -14.07 14.13 6.63
C PRO A 729 -14.68 15.03 5.54
N LEU A 730 -14.33 14.74 4.30
CA LEU A 730 -14.94 15.29 3.09
C LEU A 730 -15.82 14.22 2.45
N ILE A 731 -17.11 14.50 2.27
CA ILE A 731 -18.07 13.58 1.68
C ILE A 731 -18.59 14.17 0.37
N ILE A 732 -18.29 13.52 -0.75
CA ILE A 732 -18.72 13.94 -2.09
C ILE A 732 -19.81 13.00 -2.58
N CYS A 733 -21.00 13.56 -2.86
CA CYS A 733 -22.19 12.81 -3.23
C CYS A 733 -22.64 13.06 -4.67
N ARG A 734 -23.36 12.09 -5.22
CA ARG A 734 -24.09 12.23 -6.49
C ARG A 734 -25.15 13.32 -6.40
N CYS A 735 -25.50 13.87 -7.57
CA CYS A 735 -26.55 14.86 -7.68
C CYS A 735 -27.88 14.30 -7.14
N GLY A 736 -28.55 15.04 -6.26
CA GLY A 736 -29.84 14.68 -5.68
C GLY A 736 -29.80 13.87 -4.38
N THR A 737 -28.63 13.40 -3.93
CA THR A 737 -28.51 12.55 -2.72
C THR A 737 -28.66 13.32 -1.40
N LEU A 738 -28.19 14.57 -1.34
CA LEU A 738 -28.23 15.38 -0.11
C LEU A 738 -29.54 16.18 0.03
N SER A 739 -29.87 16.56 1.26
CA SER A 739 -31.00 17.46 1.55
C SER A 739 -30.78 18.84 0.92
N GLU A 740 -31.84 19.36 0.29
CA GLU A 740 -31.80 20.69 -0.33
C GLU A 740 -32.03 21.79 0.72
N ASN A 741 -31.48 22.99 0.46
CA ASN A 741 -31.73 24.23 1.22
C ASN A 741 -31.32 24.28 2.70
N GLN A 742 -30.43 23.38 3.15
CA GLN A 742 -29.94 23.37 4.54
C GLN A 742 -28.52 23.95 4.75
N GLY A 743 -27.94 24.61 3.75
CA GLY A 743 -26.60 25.21 3.88
C GLY A 743 -25.55 24.16 4.29
N SER A 744 -24.83 24.40 5.38
CA SER A 744 -23.86 23.46 5.97
C SER A 744 -24.50 22.34 6.83
N ASN A 745 -25.80 22.43 7.16
CA ASN A 745 -26.53 21.46 7.99
C ASN A 745 -27.16 20.29 7.20
N ARG A 746 -26.69 20.07 5.97
CA ARG A 746 -27.23 19.05 5.07
C ARG A 746 -26.92 17.64 5.56
N TYR A 747 -27.74 16.69 5.13
CA TYR A 747 -27.59 15.26 5.43
C TYR A 747 -27.97 14.42 4.20
N ARG A 748 -27.59 13.14 4.24
CA ARG A 748 -27.93 12.18 3.20
C ARG A 748 -29.40 11.74 3.32
N LYS A 749 -30.16 11.84 2.23
CA LYS A 749 -31.57 11.41 2.20
C LYS A 749 -31.75 9.91 1.94
N ASP A 750 -30.68 9.25 1.50
CA ASP A 750 -30.69 7.84 1.08
C ASP A 750 -30.31 6.85 2.19
N VAL A 751 -29.98 7.35 3.39
CA VAL A 751 -29.64 6.55 4.57
C VAL A 751 -30.21 7.21 5.82
N ASP A 752 -30.53 6.40 6.84
CA ASP A 752 -31.04 6.90 8.13
C ASP A 752 -29.94 7.54 8.99
N LYS A 753 -28.72 7.01 8.89
CA LYS A 753 -27.54 7.46 9.65
C LYS A 753 -26.28 7.31 8.81
N ASP A 754 -25.37 8.27 8.97
CA ASP A 754 -24.02 8.19 8.42
C ASP A 754 -22.96 8.59 9.46
N PHE A 755 -21.94 7.76 9.60
CA PHE A 755 -20.83 7.95 10.54
C PHE A 755 -19.53 8.13 9.78
N ALA A 756 -18.61 8.90 10.37
CA ALA A 756 -17.26 9.08 9.86
C ALA A 756 -16.31 8.61 10.96
N LEU A 757 -15.49 7.61 10.64
CA LEU A 757 -14.52 7.02 11.55
C LEU A 757 -13.13 7.22 10.96
N LEU A 758 -12.18 7.62 11.80
CA LEU A 758 -10.77 7.70 11.47
C LEU A 758 -10.03 6.70 12.35
N PHE A 759 -9.27 5.82 11.71
CA PHE A 759 -8.34 4.92 12.37
C PHE A 759 -6.94 5.46 12.09
N MET A 760 -6.28 5.95 13.13
CA MET A 760 -4.97 6.57 13.01
C MET A 760 -4.23 6.47 14.34
N ILE A 761 -2.95 6.09 14.28
CA ILE A 761 -2.03 6.28 15.40
C ILE A 761 -1.59 7.74 15.34
N PHE A 762 -1.95 8.52 16.35
CA PHE A 762 -1.50 9.89 16.50
C PHE A 762 -0.11 9.88 17.15
N ASP A 763 0.93 10.02 16.34
CA ASP A 763 2.29 10.20 16.82
C ASP A 763 2.48 11.62 17.36
N GLU A 764 2.33 11.79 18.68
CA GLU A 764 2.51 13.09 19.33
C GLU A 764 3.99 13.53 19.36
N ASN A 765 4.94 12.62 19.08
CA ASN A 765 6.35 12.99 18.94
C ASN A 765 6.57 13.91 17.73
N GLN A 766 5.70 13.80 16.71
CA GLN A 766 5.71 14.66 15.52
C GLN A 766 4.83 15.90 15.65
N SER A 767 4.09 16.05 16.75
CA SER A 767 3.21 17.18 16.98
C SER A 767 3.98 18.48 17.21
N TRP A 768 3.47 19.60 16.68
CA TRP A 768 4.04 20.93 16.97
C TRP A 768 4.01 21.31 18.45
N TYR A 769 3.16 20.66 19.25
CA TYR A 769 2.95 20.97 20.66
C TYR A 769 3.68 20.00 21.61
N LEU A 770 4.54 19.10 21.11
CA LEU A 770 5.27 18.16 21.96
C LEU A 770 6.00 18.87 23.12
N ASP A 771 6.78 19.91 22.80
CA ASP A 771 7.54 20.65 23.81
C ASP A 771 6.64 21.40 24.81
N ASP A 772 5.49 21.91 24.36
CA ASP A 772 4.49 22.51 25.26
C ASP A 772 3.92 21.44 26.21
N ASN A 773 3.61 20.25 25.69
CA ASN A 773 3.07 19.14 26.46
C ASN A 773 4.07 18.61 27.49
N ILE A 774 5.37 18.50 27.13
CA ILE A 774 6.43 18.13 28.08
C ILE A 774 6.48 19.15 29.24
N ARG A 775 6.50 20.46 28.93
CA ARG A 775 6.52 21.49 29.98
C ARG A 775 5.27 21.46 30.85
N THR A 776 4.10 21.31 30.25
CA THR A 776 2.81 21.37 30.96
C THR A 776 2.55 20.14 31.81
N TYR A 777 2.82 18.94 31.30
CA TYR A 777 2.41 17.69 31.95
C TYR A 777 3.53 16.98 32.71
N LEU A 778 4.80 17.16 32.32
CA LEU A 778 5.96 16.61 33.03
C LEU A 778 6.69 17.65 33.90
N GLY A 779 6.55 18.94 33.61
CA GLY A 779 7.20 20.01 34.39
C GLY A 779 8.71 20.10 34.21
N VAL A 780 9.24 19.56 33.11
CA VAL A 780 10.67 19.52 32.78
C VAL A 780 10.98 20.36 31.54
N ASP A 781 12.25 20.74 31.37
CA ASP A 781 12.70 21.45 30.17
C ASP A 781 12.84 20.47 28.99
N PRO A 782 12.04 20.62 27.91
CA PRO A 782 12.10 19.73 26.75
C PRO A 782 13.45 19.73 26.03
N ALA A 783 14.28 20.78 26.19
CA ALA A 783 15.60 20.84 25.57
C ALA A 783 16.62 19.90 26.23
N THR A 784 16.44 19.59 27.52
CA THR A 784 17.34 18.72 28.30
C THR A 784 16.72 17.37 28.65
N PHE A 785 15.41 17.22 28.44
CA PHE A 785 14.69 16.00 28.73
C PHE A 785 15.08 14.89 27.74
N ASP A 786 15.41 13.71 28.28
CA ASP A 786 15.74 12.55 27.49
C ASP A 786 14.46 11.92 26.89
N LYS A 787 14.38 11.91 25.57
CA LYS A 787 13.23 11.38 24.80
C LYS A 787 13.55 9.95 24.35
N GLY A 788 13.78 9.08 25.33
CA GLY A 788 14.12 7.67 25.08
C GLY A 788 12.99 6.87 24.41
N PRO A 789 13.24 5.60 24.06
CA PRO A 789 12.27 4.74 23.35
C PRO A 789 10.93 4.62 24.07
N ASP A 790 10.92 4.48 25.40
CA ASP A 790 9.68 4.36 26.18
C ASP A 790 8.85 5.64 26.15
N PHE A 791 9.50 6.81 26.16
CA PHE A 791 8.83 8.09 25.98
C PHE A 791 8.22 8.19 24.57
N HIS A 792 8.98 7.81 23.55
CA HIS A 792 8.51 7.80 22.17
C HIS A 792 7.26 6.94 22.01
N GLU A 793 7.29 5.70 22.52
CA GLU A 793 6.18 4.76 22.47
C GLU A 793 4.96 5.26 23.26
N SER A 794 5.17 5.88 24.43
CA SER A 794 4.07 6.44 25.23
C SER A 794 3.24 7.50 24.51
N ASN A 795 3.84 8.14 23.49
CA ASN A 795 3.24 9.20 22.69
C ASN A 795 2.67 8.69 21.35
N MET A 796 2.74 7.38 21.09
CA MET A 796 2.08 6.73 19.94
C MET A 796 0.62 6.44 20.30
N MET A 797 -0.25 7.43 20.12
CA MET A 797 -1.63 7.34 20.58
C MET A 797 -2.50 6.59 19.57
N HIS A 798 -2.76 5.31 19.82
CA HIS A 798 -3.60 4.43 19.01
C HIS A 798 -5.07 4.87 19.04
N GLY A 799 -5.42 5.87 18.21
CA GLY A 799 -6.72 6.51 18.20
C GLY A 799 -7.80 5.63 17.59
N LYS A 800 -8.64 5.04 18.44
CA LYS A 800 -9.93 4.48 18.04
C LYS A 800 -11.02 5.48 18.39
N VAL A 801 -11.81 5.90 17.41
CA VAL A 801 -13.04 6.64 17.69
C VAL A 801 -14.05 5.66 18.29
N GLU A 802 -14.11 5.61 19.61
CA GLU A 802 -15.12 4.84 20.32
C GLU A 802 -16.47 5.56 20.20
N LEU A 803 -17.46 4.84 19.66
CA LEU A 803 -18.86 5.23 19.77
C LEU A 803 -19.29 5.06 21.22
N SER A 804 -19.16 6.11 22.03
CA SER A 804 -19.88 6.21 23.30
C SER A 804 -21.36 6.43 23.00
N VAL A 805 -22.08 5.37 22.61
CA VAL A 805 -23.54 5.40 22.63
C VAL A 805 -23.94 5.30 24.09
N GLN A 806 -24.08 6.45 24.76
CA GLN A 806 -24.94 6.59 25.94
C GLN A 806 -26.41 6.46 25.50
N GLU A 807 -26.76 5.28 25.01
CA GLU A 807 -28.11 4.73 24.97
C GLU A 807 -27.91 3.22 25.16
N GLU A 808 -27.91 2.81 26.43
CA GLU A 808 -28.16 1.44 26.82
C GLU A 808 -29.39 0.90 26.06
N ASN A 809 -29.26 -0.30 25.47
CA ASN A 809 -30.33 -1.23 25.04
C ASN A 809 -30.59 -1.54 23.55
N VAL A 810 -29.73 -1.28 22.55
CA VAL A 810 -30.06 -1.70 21.16
C VAL A 810 -29.08 -2.66 20.47
N PHE A 811 -27.79 -2.74 20.82
CA PHE A 811 -26.85 -3.62 20.09
C PHE A 811 -26.20 -4.75 20.90
N ALA A 812 -26.49 -4.86 22.20
CA ALA A 812 -26.02 -5.95 23.06
C ALA A 812 -27.19 -6.78 23.63
N ARG A 813 -28.01 -7.35 22.75
CA ARG A 813 -28.73 -8.59 23.05
C ARG A 813 -28.56 -9.52 21.87
N GLY A 814 -27.74 -10.55 22.06
CA GLY A 814 -27.84 -11.77 21.29
C GLY A 814 -29.26 -12.32 21.48
N ASN A 815 -30.14 -11.98 20.56
CA ASN A 815 -31.41 -12.68 20.44
C ASN A 815 -31.13 -13.98 19.71
N TYR A 816 -30.97 -15.04 20.51
CA TYR A 816 -31.36 -16.40 20.14
C TYR A 816 -32.71 -16.34 19.43
N TRP A 817 -32.71 -16.43 18.10
CA TRP A 817 -33.85 -16.90 17.36
C TRP A 817 -33.56 -18.36 17.02
N ARG A 818 -34.19 -19.28 17.76
CA ARG A 818 -34.39 -20.65 17.28
C ARG A 818 -35.13 -20.55 15.95
N PHE A 819 -34.51 -21.00 14.87
CA PHE A 819 -35.12 -21.88 13.86
C PHE A 819 -34.02 -22.70 13.18
#